data_AF-A0A177EKQ5-F1
#
_entry.id   AF-A0A177EKQ5-F1
#
_cell.length_a   1.000
_cell.length_b   1.000
_cell.length_c   1.000
_cell.angle_alpha   90.00
_cell.angle_beta   90.00
_cell.angle_gamma   90.00
#
_symmetry.space_group_name_H-M   'P 1'
#
loop_
_entity.id
_entity.type
_entity.pdbx_description
1 polymer ?
#
loop_
_entity_poly.entity_id
_entity_poly.type
_entity_poly.pdbx_seq_one_letter_code
_entity_poly.pdbx_strand_id
1 'polypeptide(L)'
;MNTRELQKYCRSTVDIGTALEGMKKIIEQTNESTYHTTIAYLLSLREQSISLDDSGSLEGELTTAFEKLKTELLSIVPPSYHPLISSLELNLITTDSSPHTDNIDYLIGTIIEVLIRNSTAEIERVVDNNITTDIRILSSTGVDKEIVEEVLSSLVKLGEEKEDKEPAAKKAKTTAASTHAFLLMSITKILREEHVDIIIKYASYEVGRSLVMFLYVFNNPLYVQVVNRFFSTLTSEGYKNIEHFPNIDIERVLKELYKSSNIFKVLDTLIRSRPIFRERIVEEVIKYIKVGSRMKCVAFIKDNLSCFIEEISQLELSLEELLQLSDKDARLLHTVLDKLVELKQEVKERKLNYQRKEKRLGALISVLVVKLGSVEAEQREEFIREGHAKDPELLSKICLGLFRIKAPEDTTRALLSELVRGETMPTFVFTALPYLKDGQRATLIPRYLVDEVSLTLFLRVIKPAEILRQAAGMGGPPKDSDTPKTPKTPKTPKPPKDSKTQTQTQAQTPGERIIKLCLGKSEIFTDRVVSMVISDLENEGKVPPLFLRLVGQGLTVFPNMKPFTISLVKRGWQRYFAEEEQGFIEVLELLDTSAPELILSFTEAALKRVISLSSALKARVDEYLSKQPKYIQSKYSDVIAGQDAAKGQDAAKDAAKDAARAKGPIQ
;
A
#
# COMPACT_ATOMS: atom_id res chain seq x y z
N MET A 1 32.53 -0.36 -37.56
CA MET A 1 31.12 0.09 -37.49
C MET A 1 30.99 1.29 -38.41
N ASN A 2 30.28 1.14 -39.52
CA ASN A 2 30.28 2.12 -40.62
C ASN A 2 29.40 3.33 -40.25
N THR A 3 29.76 4.54 -40.65
CA THR A 3 29.09 5.80 -40.29
C THR A 3 27.59 5.82 -40.65
N ARG A 4 27.18 4.97 -41.61
CA ARG A 4 25.77 4.69 -41.96
C ARG A 4 24.99 3.88 -40.92
N GLU A 5 25.62 3.00 -40.15
CA GLU A 5 24.96 2.26 -39.06
C GLU A 5 24.80 3.15 -37.81
N LEU A 6 25.75 4.05 -37.55
CA LEU A 6 25.65 5.08 -36.50
C LEU A 6 24.54 6.11 -36.80
N GLN A 7 24.38 6.52 -38.06
CA GLN A 7 23.24 7.37 -38.48
C GLN A 7 21.88 6.67 -38.33
N LYS A 8 21.84 5.34 -38.35
CA LYS A 8 20.62 4.54 -38.11
C LYS A 8 20.30 4.41 -36.62
N TYR A 9 21.30 4.54 -35.74
CA TYR A 9 21.18 4.41 -34.29
C TYR A 9 20.96 5.73 -33.53
N CYS A 10 21.37 6.88 -34.11
CA CYS A 10 21.14 8.21 -33.51
C CYS A 10 19.77 8.83 -33.85
N ARG A 11 18.94 8.16 -34.67
CA ARG A 11 17.57 8.57 -34.99
C ARG A 11 16.58 7.59 -34.37
N SER A 12 16.51 7.55 -33.04
CA SER A 12 15.34 6.96 -32.39
C SER A 12 14.14 7.83 -32.77
N THR A 13 13.22 7.28 -33.55
CA THR A 13 11.93 7.94 -33.78
C THR A 13 11.22 8.06 -32.44
N VAL A 14 10.93 9.28 -32.01
CA VAL A 14 10.18 9.53 -30.78
C VAL A 14 8.71 9.63 -31.13
N ASP A 15 7.87 8.96 -30.35
CA ASP A 15 6.42 9.06 -30.46
C ASP A 15 5.97 10.51 -30.18
N ILE A 16 5.06 11.03 -31.02
CA ILE A 16 4.58 12.40 -30.91
C ILE A 16 3.93 12.69 -29.54
N GLY A 17 3.26 11.70 -28.93
CA GLY A 17 2.67 11.80 -27.60
C GLY A 17 3.72 12.00 -26.53
N THR A 18 4.79 11.20 -26.53
CA THR A 18 5.91 11.32 -25.60
C THR A 18 6.62 12.66 -25.73
N ALA A 19 6.83 13.14 -26.97
CA ALA A 19 7.43 14.45 -27.22
C ALA A 19 6.55 15.59 -26.69
N LEU A 20 5.23 15.52 -26.92
CA LEU A 20 4.26 16.53 -26.48
C LEU A 20 4.14 16.59 -24.95
N GLU A 21 4.06 15.44 -24.27
CA GLU A 21 4.02 15.37 -22.80
C GLU A 21 5.34 15.89 -22.20
N GLY A 22 6.48 15.51 -22.79
CA GLY A 22 7.79 16.04 -22.41
C GLY A 22 7.86 17.56 -22.52
N MET A 23 7.36 18.14 -23.62
CA MET A 23 7.30 19.59 -23.81
C MET A 23 6.42 20.27 -22.77
N LYS A 24 5.20 19.78 -22.52
CA LYS A 24 4.29 20.34 -21.51
C LYS A 24 4.95 20.36 -20.12
N LYS A 25 5.60 19.27 -19.74
CA LYS A 25 6.31 19.16 -18.45
C LYS A 25 7.50 20.10 -18.35
N ILE A 26 8.27 20.26 -19.43
CA ILE A 26 9.42 21.16 -19.45
C ILE A 26 8.99 22.63 -19.43
N ILE A 27 7.90 22.99 -20.13
CA ILE A 27 7.30 24.32 -20.04
C ILE A 27 7.05 24.70 -18.57
N GLU A 28 6.37 23.84 -17.82
CA GLU A 28 6.05 24.07 -16.40
C GLU A 28 7.28 24.19 -15.50
N GLN A 29 8.40 23.58 -15.90
CA GLN A 29 9.65 23.53 -15.13
C GLN A 29 10.68 24.58 -15.56
N THR A 30 10.43 25.29 -16.67
CA THR A 30 11.39 26.26 -17.24
C THR A 30 11.41 27.53 -16.39
N ASN A 31 12.56 27.84 -15.82
CA ASN A 31 12.82 29.04 -15.03
C ASN A 31 14.30 29.47 -15.20
N GLU A 32 14.69 30.57 -14.56
CA GLU A 32 16.05 31.16 -14.67
C GLU A 32 17.17 30.18 -14.26
N SER A 33 16.88 29.16 -13.46
CA SER A 33 17.88 28.16 -13.06
C SER A 33 17.92 26.92 -13.96
N THR A 34 16.89 26.70 -14.78
CA THR A 34 16.72 25.47 -15.59
C THR A 34 16.78 25.72 -17.10
N TYR A 35 16.86 26.98 -17.56
CA TYR A 35 16.76 27.30 -18.98
C TYR A 35 17.78 26.58 -19.88
N HIS A 36 19.00 26.33 -19.40
CA HIS A 36 20.01 25.59 -20.17
C HIS A 36 19.54 24.17 -20.52
N THR A 37 18.85 23.52 -19.58
CA THR A 37 18.22 22.21 -19.78
C THR A 37 17.14 22.29 -20.86
N THR A 38 16.33 23.35 -20.83
CA THR A 38 15.29 23.58 -21.84
C THR A 38 15.87 23.83 -23.24
N ILE A 39 16.96 24.60 -23.37
CA ILE A 39 17.64 24.79 -24.66
C ILE A 39 18.20 23.45 -25.16
N ALA A 40 18.86 22.67 -24.29
CA ALA A 40 19.38 21.35 -24.67
C ALA A 40 18.25 20.40 -25.13
N TYR A 41 17.10 20.46 -24.47
CA TYR A 41 15.91 19.71 -24.87
C TYR A 41 15.38 20.15 -26.24
N LEU A 42 15.20 21.45 -26.51
CA LEU A 42 14.79 21.96 -27.82
C LEU A 42 15.76 21.53 -28.95
N LEU A 43 17.05 21.57 -28.66
CA LEU A 43 18.09 21.10 -29.58
C LEU A 43 18.04 19.59 -29.84
N SER A 44 17.67 18.80 -28.83
CA SER A 44 17.48 17.36 -28.98
C SER A 44 16.24 17.03 -29.82
N LEU A 45 15.13 17.78 -29.64
CA LEU A 45 13.92 17.62 -30.45
C LEU A 45 14.18 17.94 -31.92
N ARG A 46 15.04 18.92 -32.22
CA ARG A 46 15.44 19.25 -33.59
C ARG A 46 16.16 18.10 -34.29
N GLU A 47 16.95 17.30 -33.59
CA GLU A 47 17.67 16.17 -34.20
C GLU A 47 16.84 14.89 -34.31
N GLN A 48 15.80 14.75 -33.49
CA GLN A 48 14.96 13.57 -33.45
C GLN A 48 13.91 13.61 -34.58
N SER A 49 13.81 12.51 -35.31
CA SER A 49 12.67 12.25 -36.19
C SER A 49 11.44 12.03 -35.32
N ILE A 50 10.54 13.00 -35.21
CA ILE A 50 9.26 12.80 -34.52
C ILE A 50 8.32 12.09 -35.49
N SER A 51 7.89 10.88 -35.12
CA SER A 51 6.93 10.11 -35.93
C SER A 51 5.56 10.75 -35.80
N LEU A 52 5.01 11.25 -36.91
CA LEU A 52 3.61 11.68 -36.96
C LEU A 52 2.71 10.44 -36.92
N ASP A 53 1.57 10.57 -36.28
CA ASP A 53 0.50 9.59 -36.38
C ASP A 53 -0.18 9.71 -37.76
N ASP A 54 -0.74 8.61 -38.29
CA ASP A 54 -1.40 8.59 -39.61
C ASP A 54 -2.55 9.61 -39.72
N SER A 55 -3.04 10.13 -38.59
CA SER A 55 -4.15 11.10 -38.54
C SER A 55 -3.69 12.56 -38.60
N GLY A 56 -2.41 12.87 -38.38
CA GLY A 56 -1.86 14.23 -38.32
C GLY A 56 -2.48 15.11 -37.22
N SER A 57 -3.29 14.54 -36.33
CA SER A 57 -4.13 15.30 -35.38
C SER A 57 -3.29 16.02 -34.32
N LEU A 58 -2.11 15.48 -33.98
CA LEU A 58 -1.24 16.00 -32.93
C LEU A 58 -0.15 16.95 -33.43
N GLU A 59 0.04 17.09 -34.75
CA GLU A 59 1.08 17.96 -35.33
C GLU A 59 0.87 19.44 -34.96
N GLY A 60 -0.37 19.91 -35.02
CA GLY A 60 -0.74 21.27 -34.63
C GLY A 60 -0.51 21.55 -33.15
N GLU A 61 -0.83 20.57 -32.29
CA GLU A 61 -0.55 20.67 -30.85
C GLU A 61 0.94 20.70 -30.55
N LEU A 62 1.72 19.87 -31.23
CA LEU A 62 3.17 19.80 -31.09
C LEU A 62 3.86 21.11 -31.50
N THR A 63 3.48 21.64 -32.66
CA THR A 63 4.01 22.92 -33.18
C THR A 63 3.65 24.07 -32.25
N THR A 64 2.41 24.10 -31.75
CA THR A 64 1.95 25.10 -30.78
C THR A 64 2.71 24.99 -29.46
N ALA A 65 2.92 23.77 -28.95
CA ALA A 65 3.68 23.52 -27.73
C ALA A 65 5.16 23.94 -27.89
N PHE A 66 5.76 23.69 -29.05
CA PHE A 66 7.14 24.06 -29.34
C PHE A 66 7.34 25.58 -29.43
N GLU A 67 6.46 26.30 -30.14
CA GLU A 67 6.52 27.76 -30.20
C GLU A 67 6.20 28.42 -28.85
N LYS A 68 5.28 27.82 -28.08
CA LYS A 68 5.03 28.25 -26.70
C LYS A 68 6.30 28.08 -25.84
N LEU A 69 6.95 26.91 -25.92
CA LEU A 69 8.20 26.65 -25.20
C LEU A 69 9.31 27.60 -25.62
N LYS A 70 9.47 27.90 -26.92
CA LYS A 70 10.41 28.93 -27.42
C LYS A 70 10.11 30.30 -26.83
N THR A 71 8.83 30.69 -26.80
CA THR A 71 8.40 32.00 -26.27
C THR A 71 8.65 32.12 -24.77
N GLU A 72 8.27 31.11 -23.98
CA GLU A 72 8.55 31.07 -22.54
C GLU A 72 10.06 31.07 -22.29
N LEU A 73 10.82 30.28 -23.04
CA LEU A 73 12.27 30.23 -22.90
C LEU A 73 12.92 31.58 -23.22
N LEU A 74 12.55 32.24 -24.32
CA LEU A 74 13.02 33.59 -24.68
C LEU A 74 12.71 34.66 -23.63
N SER A 75 11.68 34.46 -22.80
CA SER A 75 11.36 35.38 -21.71
C SER A 75 12.29 35.25 -20.50
N ILE A 76 13.01 34.12 -20.40
CA ILE A 76 13.80 33.73 -19.22
C ILE A 76 15.30 33.65 -19.53
N VAL A 77 15.69 33.28 -20.76
CA VAL A 77 17.10 33.08 -21.12
C VAL A 77 17.89 34.39 -21.23
N PRO A 78 19.20 34.34 -20.99
CA PRO A 78 20.07 35.45 -21.35
C PRO A 78 19.95 35.80 -22.85
N PRO A 79 20.02 37.09 -23.23
CA PRO A 79 19.87 37.50 -24.63
C PRO A 79 20.92 36.90 -25.58
N SER A 80 22.03 36.38 -25.03
CA SER A 80 23.07 35.65 -25.77
C SER A 80 22.54 34.38 -26.45
N TYR A 81 21.44 33.81 -25.96
CA TYR A 81 20.81 32.62 -26.54
C TYR A 81 19.65 32.93 -27.48
N HIS A 82 19.19 34.18 -27.58
CA HIS A 82 18.02 34.52 -28.40
C HIS A 82 18.20 34.13 -29.87
N PRO A 83 19.34 34.45 -30.54
CA PRO A 83 19.50 34.09 -31.95
C PRO A 83 19.49 32.57 -32.16
N LEU A 84 20.07 31.82 -31.21
CA LEU A 84 20.06 30.36 -31.23
C LEU A 84 18.62 29.85 -31.16
N ILE A 85 17.84 30.25 -30.15
CA ILE A 85 16.47 29.76 -29.91
C ILE A 85 15.53 30.18 -31.04
N SER A 86 15.62 31.42 -31.50
CA SER A 86 14.80 31.93 -32.61
C SER A 86 15.08 31.19 -33.93
N SER A 87 16.30 30.70 -34.14
CA SER A 87 16.67 29.90 -35.31
C SER A 87 16.28 28.43 -35.25
N LEU A 88 15.74 27.94 -34.12
CA LEU A 88 15.32 26.55 -33.99
C LEU A 88 13.97 26.33 -34.68
N GLU A 89 13.99 25.41 -35.63
CA GLU A 89 12.82 24.88 -36.32
C GLU A 89 12.67 23.39 -35.97
N LEU A 90 11.43 22.95 -35.79
CA LEU A 90 11.08 21.55 -35.61
C LEU A 90 11.33 20.81 -36.93
N ASN A 91 12.19 19.80 -36.91
CA ASN A 91 12.35 18.91 -38.07
C ASN A 91 11.21 17.87 -38.07
N LEU A 92 10.03 18.30 -38.53
CA LEU A 92 8.95 17.38 -38.86
C LEU A 92 9.30 16.69 -40.18
N ILE A 93 9.49 15.38 -40.16
CA ILE A 93 9.75 14.64 -41.39
C ILE A 93 8.41 14.46 -42.13
N THR A 94 8.08 15.44 -42.96
CA THR A 94 7.32 15.17 -44.19
C THR A 94 8.35 14.88 -45.27
N THR A 95 8.27 13.71 -45.89
CA THR A 95 9.16 13.30 -46.98
C THR A 95 9.29 14.40 -48.02
N ASP A 96 10.55 14.68 -48.39
CA ASP A 96 11.00 15.61 -49.44
C ASP A 96 11.12 17.09 -49.07
N SER A 97 12.32 17.49 -48.66
CA SER A 97 13.19 18.37 -49.46
C SER A 97 14.43 18.77 -48.67
N SER A 98 15.58 18.77 -49.34
CA SER A 98 16.78 19.49 -48.91
C SER A 98 16.77 20.89 -49.52
N PRO A 99 17.36 21.89 -48.85
CA PRO A 99 18.24 22.77 -49.60
C PRO A 99 19.54 23.11 -48.88
N HIS A 100 20.62 23.13 -49.66
CA HIS A 100 21.81 23.92 -49.40
C HIS A 100 21.53 25.40 -49.71
N THR A 101 22.11 26.31 -48.92
CA THR A 101 22.39 27.69 -49.35
C THR A 101 23.75 28.15 -48.83
N ASP A 102 24.44 28.90 -49.68
CA ASP A 102 25.79 29.45 -49.51
C ASP A 102 25.85 30.45 -48.35
N ASN A 103 26.61 30.07 -47.31
CA ASN A 103 26.66 30.75 -46.01
C ASN A 103 27.78 31.79 -45.86
N ILE A 104 28.63 32.01 -46.88
CA ILE A 104 29.89 32.77 -46.73
C ILE A 104 29.71 34.26 -47.06
N ASP A 105 29.00 34.61 -48.13
CA ASP A 105 28.81 36.01 -48.52
C ASP A 105 27.88 36.78 -47.57
N TYR A 106 26.89 36.10 -46.99
CA TYR A 106 26.05 36.64 -45.92
C TYR A 106 26.84 36.87 -44.63
N LEU A 107 27.84 36.02 -44.33
CA LEU A 107 28.68 36.14 -43.14
C LEU A 107 29.60 37.37 -43.23
N ILE A 108 30.20 37.60 -44.39
CA ILE A 108 31.14 38.72 -44.62
C ILE A 108 30.39 40.06 -44.56
N GLY A 109 29.22 40.16 -45.20
CA GLY A 109 28.40 41.37 -45.14
C GLY A 109 27.95 41.73 -43.72
N THR A 110 27.59 40.73 -42.92
CA THR A 110 27.05 40.94 -41.57
C THR A 110 28.14 41.25 -40.54
N ILE A 111 29.34 40.65 -40.66
CA ILE A 111 30.48 40.92 -39.77
C ILE A 111 30.97 42.37 -39.94
N ILE A 112 31.06 42.86 -41.18
CA ILE A 112 31.48 44.25 -41.48
C ILE A 112 30.45 45.25 -40.94
N GLU A 113 29.16 44.99 -41.12
CA GLU A 113 28.10 45.91 -40.68
C GLU A 113 28.00 46.00 -39.13
N VAL A 114 28.28 44.90 -38.43
CA VAL A 114 28.23 44.84 -36.95
C VAL A 114 29.49 45.43 -36.30
N LEU A 115 30.67 45.25 -36.90
CA LEU A 115 31.93 45.86 -36.44
C LEU A 115 31.90 47.39 -36.57
N ILE A 116 31.34 47.90 -37.67
CA ILE A 116 31.18 49.36 -37.90
C ILE A 116 30.19 50.00 -36.90
N ARG A 117 29.20 49.25 -36.39
CA ARG A 117 28.15 49.82 -35.52
C ARG A 117 28.49 49.85 -34.03
N ASN A 118 29.47 49.08 -33.54
CA ASN A 118 29.61 48.81 -32.09
C ASN A 118 31.04 48.84 -31.51
N SER A 119 32.05 49.37 -32.20
CA SER A 119 33.42 49.30 -31.68
C SER A 119 33.71 50.27 -30.51
N THR A 120 34.40 49.76 -29.50
CA THR A 120 35.37 50.53 -28.72
C THR A 120 36.73 50.37 -29.41
N ALA A 121 37.50 51.46 -29.54
CA ALA A 121 38.74 51.57 -30.33
C ALA A 121 39.82 50.50 -30.06
N GLU A 122 39.72 49.77 -28.95
CA GLU A 122 40.63 48.70 -28.56
C GLU A 122 40.33 47.36 -29.28
N ILE A 123 39.05 47.02 -29.47
CA ILE A 123 38.63 45.84 -30.22
C ILE A 123 38.89 46.05 -31.72
N GLU A 124 38.66 47.27 -32.21
CA GLU A 124 39.01 47.68 -33.58
C GLU A 124 40.50 47.52 -33.87
N ARG A 125 41.41 47.91 -32.95
CA ARG A 125 42.85 47.74 -33.16
C ARG A 125 43.32 46.29 -33.16
N VAL A 126 42.76 45.44 -32.30
CA VAL A 126 43.11 44.01 -32.25
C VAL A 126 42.57 43.26 -33.47
N VAL A 127 41.41 43.67 -33.97
CA VAL A 127 40.79 43.12 -35.17
C VAL A 127 41.45 43.67 -36.45
N ASP A 128 41.67 44.97 -36.57
CA ASP A 128 42.30 45.59 -37.74
C ASP A 128 43.75 45.12 -37.92
N ASN A 129 44.52 44.96 -36.84
CA ASN A 129 45.90 44.46 -36.93
C ASN A 129 45.97 42.99 -37.37
N ASN A 130 44.91 42.20 -37.17
CA ASN A 130 44.92 40.76 -37.47
C ASN A 130 44.06 40.36 -38.69
N ILE A 131 43.08 41.18 -39.10
CA ILE A 131 42.10 40.87 -40.16
C ILE A 131 42.40 41.61 -41.48
N THR A 132 43.13 42.72 -41.47
CA THR A 132 43.46 43.47 -42.71
C THR A 132 44.47 42.77 -43.62
N THR A 133 45.14 41.71 -43.15
CA THR A 133 46.06 40.91 -43.98
C THR A 133 45.44 39.53 -44.29
N ASP A 134 44.72 39.48 -45.42
CA ASP A 134 44.30 38.28 -46.16
C ASP A 134 43.42 37.21 -45.48
N ILE A 135 42.11 37.50 -45.42
CA ILE A 135 41.05 36.50 -45.14
C ILE A 135 41.03 35.33 -46.16
N ARG A 136 41.54 35.54 -47.39
CA ARG A 136 41.74 34.45 -48.37
C ARG A 136 42.90 33.52 -48.01
N ILE A 137 43.86 33.98 -47.20
CA ILE A 137 44.94 33.14 -46.67
C ILE A 137 44.45 32.41 -45.42
N LEU A 138 43.67 33.06 -44.54
CA LEU A 138 43.10 32.46 -43.31
C LEU A 138 42.16 31.27 -43.56
N SER A 139 41.43 31.23 -44.69
CA SER A 139 40.68 30.04 -45.06
C SER A 139 41.59 28.82 -45.32
N SER A 140 42.84 29.04 -45.72
CA SER A 140 43.85 27.99 -45.94
C SER A 140 44.80 27.75 -44.75
N THR A 141 45.16 28.77 -43.98
CA THR A 141 46.18 28.68 -42.91
C THR A 141 45.61 28.45 -41.52
N GLY A 142 44.30 28.54 -41.34
CA GLY A 142 43.68 28.42 -40.02
C GLY A 142 43.84 29.69 -39.18
N VAL A 143 42.98 29.82 -38.17
CA VAL A 143 43.09 30.88 -37.17
C VAL A 143 44.06 30.38 -36.11
N ASP A 144 45.00 31.22 -35.66
CA ASP A 144 45.95 30.82 -34.63
C ASP A 144 45.21 30.52 -33.30
N LYS A 145 45.68 29.49 -32.59
CA LYS A 145 45.21 29.09 -31.27
C LYS A 145 45.27 30.24 -30.27
N GLU A 146 46.33 31.04 -30.34
CA GLU A 146 46.56 32.16 -29.42
C GLU A 146 45.45 33.23 -29.57
N ILE A 147 45.05 33.52 -30.82
CA ILE A 147 43.97 34.47 -31.12
C ILE A 147 42.63 33.94 -30.60
N VAL A 148 42.32 32.66 -30.85
CA VAL A 148 41.09 32.05 -30.34
C VAL A 148 41.03 32.08 -28.82
N GLU A 149 42.15 31.77 -28.15
CA GLU A 149 42.24 31.83 -26.70
C GLU A 149 42.09 33.24 -26.15
N GLU A 150 42.69 34.24 -26.79
CA GLU A 150 42.55 35.66 -26.42
C GLU A 150 41.11 36.15 -26.58
N VAL A 151 40.44 35.81 -27.68
CA VAL A 151 39.05 36.17 -27.94
C VAL A 151 38.13 35.51 -26.90
N LEU A 152 38.28 34.22 -26.63
CA LEU A 152 37.47 33.52 -25.62
C LEU A 152 37.73 34.06 -24.21
N SER A 153 38.98 34.35 -23.87
CA SER A 153 39.36 34.99 -22.59
C SER A 153 38.70 36.37 -22.44
N SER A 154 38.72 37.17 -23.50
CA SER A 154 38.10 38.50 -23.52
C SER A 154 36.58 38.42 -23.37
N LEU A 155 35.93 37.47 -24.05
CA LEU A 155 34.50 37.24 -23.91
C LEU A 155 34.12 36.80 -22.49
N VAL A 156 34.94 35.97 -21.83
CA VAL A 156 34.72 35.58 -20.43
C VAL A 156 34.82 36.79 -19.50
N LYS A 157 35.87 37.60 -19.63
CA LYS A 157 36.05 38.82 -18.83
C LYS A 157 34.89 39.80 -19.00
N LEU A 158 34.43 39.99 -20.24
CA LEU A 158 33.27 40.82 -20.56
C LEU A 158 31.97 40.32 -19.93
N GLY A 159 31.86 39.01 -19.68
CA GLY A 159 30.75 38.39 -18.95
C GLY A 159 30.82 38.63 -17.44
N GLU A 160 32.02 38.56 -16.85
CA GLU A 160 32.24 38.64 -15.39
C GLU A 160 32.16 40.07 -14.83
N GLU A 161 32.56 41.10 -15.59
CA GLU A 161 32.69 42.49 -15.08
C GLU A 161 31.37 43.24 -14.79
N LYS A 162 30.19 42.61 -14.93
CA LYS A 162 28.90 43.33 -14.98
C LYS A 162 27.85 42.99 -13.90
N GLU A 163 28.18 42.23 -12.85
CA GLU A 163 27.17 41.90 -11.81
C GLU A 163 26.94 43.00 -10.75
N ASP A 164 27.86 43.94 -10.55
CA ASP A 164 27.84 44.77 -9.32
C ASP A 164 27.32 46.22 -9.42
N LYS A 165 26.94 46.78 -10.59
CA LYS A 165 26.59 48.24 -10.66
C LYS A 165 25.40 48.62 -11.56
N GLU A 166 24.41 49.25 -10.89
CA GLU A 166 23.34 50.16 -11.36
C GLU A 166 22.25 49.68 -12.37
N PRO A 167 20.99 50.18 -12.22
CA PRO A 167 19.86 49.85 -13.11
C PRO A 167 19.99 50.38 -14.56
N ALA A 168 20.89 51.35 -14.83
CA ALA A 168 21.24 51.77 -16.19
C ALA A 168 21.93 50.65 -17.00
N ALA A 169 22.49 49.64 -16.32
CA ALA A 169 23.11 48.48 -16.95
C ALA A 169 22.13 47.56 -17.68
N LYS A 170 20.81 47.59 -17.40
CA LYS A 170 19.85 46.65 -18.02
C LYS A 170 19.72 46.82 -19.54
N LYS A 171 19.72 48.05 -20.08
CA LYS A 171 19.69 48.30 -21.55
C LYS A 171 21.02 47.99 -22.22
N ALA A 172 22.14 48.32 -21.58
CA ALA A 172 23.48 47.98 -22.07
C ALA A 172 23.76 46.46 -22.03
N LYS A 173 23.13 45.74 -21.09
CA LYS A 173 23.20 44.28 -20.97
C LYS A 173 22.52 43.58 -22.14
N THR A 174 21.41 44.11 -22.67
CA THR A 174 20.72 43.53 -23.84
C THR A 174 21.56 43.67 -25.12
N THR A 175 22.18 44.83 -25.34
CA THR A 175 23.05 45.07 -26.50
C THR A 175 24.32 44.22 -26.43
N ALA A 176 25.01 44.21 -25.28
CA ALA A 176 26.22 43.41 -25.10
C ALA A 176 25.97 41.91 -25.26
N ALA A 177 24.83 41.41 -24.76
CA ALA A 177 24.47 39.99 -24.89
C ALA A 177 24.14 39.62 -26.35
N SER A 178 23.50 40.50 -27.12
CA SER A 178 23.29 40.28 -28.56
C SER A 178 24.61 40.25 -29.34
N THR A 179 25.56 41.12 -28.97
CA THR A 179 26.91 41.12 -29.54
C THR A 179 27.67 39.84 -29.18
N HIS A 180 27.56 39.35 -27.93
CA HIS A 180 28.14 38.07 -27.52
C HIS A 180 27.59 36.90 -28.34
N ALA A 181 26.28 36.81 -28.54
CA ALA A 181 25.66 35.75 -29.36
C ALA A 181 26.23 35.74 -30.79
N PHE A 182 26.29 36.93 -31.40
CA PHE A 182 26.74 37.10 -32.76
C PHE A 182 28.23 36.75 -32.93
N LEU A 183 29.06 37.18 -31.98
CA LEU A 183 30.49 36.85 -31.95
C LEU A 183 30.69 35.34 -31.78
N LEU A 184 29.98 34.70 -30.85
CA LEU A 184 30.05 33.25 -30.67
C LEU A 184 29.62 32.47 -31.91
N MET A 185 28.54 32.91 -32.57
CA MET A 185 28.09 32.31 -33.84
C MET A 185 29.14 32.47 -34.95
N SER A 186 29.82 33.61 -35.02
CA SER A 186 30.85 33.87 -36.01
C SER A 186 32.11 33.06 -35.74
N ILE A 187 32.55 33.01 -34.48
CA ILE A 187 33.72 32.26 -34.05
C ILE A 187 33.50 30.76 -34.27
N THR A 188 32.34 30.21 -33.91
CA THR A 188 32.08 28.76 -34.08
C THR A 188 32.20 28.25 -35.50
N LYS A 189 31.95 29.10 -36.50
CA LYS A 189 32.11 28.76 -37.92
C LYS A 189 33.57 28.70 -38.38
N ILE A 190 34.48 29.41 -37.70
CA ILE A 190 35.91 29.47 -38.05
C ILE A 190 36.79 28.52 -37.21
N LEU A 191 36.25 27.98 -36.10
CA LEU A 191 36.96 27.02 -35.24
C LEU A 191 37.24 25.69 -35.97
N ARG A 192 38.33 25.03 -35.54
CA ARG A 192 38.92 23.82 -36.14
C ARG A 192 39.36 22.83 -35.05
N GLU A 193 39.73 21.62 -35.43
CA GLU A 193 40.17 20.54 -34.52
C GLU A 193 41.30 20.95 -33.58
N GLU A 194 42.23 21.76 -34.06
CA GLU A 194 43.37 22.23 -33.27
C GLU A 194 42.97 23.09 -32.06
N HIS A 195 41.75 23.65 -32.06
CA HIS A 195 41.19 24.50 -31.02
C HIS A 195 40.44 23.73 -29.91
N VAL A 196 40.29 22.41 -30.04
CA VAL A 196 39.47 21.60 -29.12
C VAL A 196 39.89 21.75 -27.65
N ASP A 197 41.19 21.73 -27.35
CA ASP A 197 41.68 21.86 -25.97
C ASP A 197 41.35 23.24 -25.36
N ILE A 198 41.39 24.29 -26.16
CA ILE A 198 41.01 25.65 -25.74
C ILE A 198 39.51 25.71 -25.47
N ILE A 199 38.68 25.15 -26.36
CA ILE A 199 37.22 25.10 -26.19
C ILE A 199 36.87 24.39 -24.87
N ILE A 200 37.54 23.27 -24.56
CA ILE A 200 37.31 22.52 -23.32
C ILE A 200 37.73 23.32 -22.09
N LYS A 201 38.87 24.02 -22.15
CA LYS A 201 39.34 24.91 -21.07
C LYS A 201 38.30 25.96 -20.70
N TYR A 202 37.56 26.49 -21.69
CA TYR A 202 36.55 27.52 -21.45
C TYR A 202 35.12 26.96 -21.22
N ALA A 203 34.88 25.66 -21.39
CA ALA A 203 33.55 25.05 -21.31
C ALA A 203 32.87 25.20 -19.93
N SER A 204 33.63 25.46 -18.86
CA SER A 204 33.10 25.71 -17.51
C SER A 204 32.47 27.09 -17.33
N TYR A 205 32.81 28.07 -18.17
CA TYR A 205 32.31 29.45 -18.11
C TYR A 205 31.02 29.60 -18.92
N GLU A 206 30.19 30.60 -18.59
CA GLU A 206 28.92 30.85 -19.29
C GLU A 206 29.09 31.02 -20.82
N VAL A 207 30.16 31.71 -21.22
CA VAL A 207 30.56 31.89 -22.62
C VAL A 207 30.90 30.55 -23.27
N GLY A 208 31.63 29.67 -22.58
CA GLY A 208 31.95 28.33 -23.08
C GLY A 208 30.72 27.44 -23.21
N ARG A 209 29.76 27.54 -22.29
CA ARG A 209 28.46 26.84 -22.39
C ARG A 209 27.72 27.25 -23.65
N SER A 210 27.64 28.56 -23.90
CA SER A 210 27.06 29.09 -25.14
C SER A 210 27.83 28.57 -26.35
N LEU A 211 29.16 28.65 -26.33
CA LEU A 211 30.03 28.18 -27.41
C LEU A 211 29.78 26.72 -27.77
N VAL A 212 29.66 25.82 -26.79
CA VAL A 212 29.37 24.39 -27.02
C VAL A 212 28.03 24.20 -27.74
N MET A 213 27.01 24.99 -27.38
CA MET A 213 25.70 24.95 -28.04
C MET A 213 25.76 25.51 -29.47
N PHE A 214 26.49 26.59 -29.69
CA PHE A 214 26.74 27.13 -31.04
C PHE A 214 27.55 26.15 -31.89
N LEU A 215 28.54 25.45 -31.32
CA LEU A 215 29.30 24.42 -32.03
C LEU A 215 28.39 23.28 -32.48
N TYR A 216 27.49 22.82 -31.61
CA TYR A 216 26.53 21.80 -31.98
C TYR A 216 25.65 22.22 -33.17
N VAL A 217 25.14 23.45 -33.16
CA VAL A 217 24.25 23.95 -34.22
C VAL A 217 24.98 24.29 -35.53
N PHE A 218 26.15 24.93 -35.44
CA PHE A 218 26.82 25.54 -36.60
C PHE A 218 28.08 24.80 -37.04
N ASN A 219 28.66 23.92 -36.20
CA ASN A 219 29.90 23.19 -36.48
C ASN A 219 29.92 21.80 -35.81
N ASN A 220 28.93 20.97 -36.16
CA ASN A 220 28.75 19.65 -35.55
C ASN A 220 29.99 18.73 -35.62
N PRO A 221 30.79 18.68 -36.72
CA PRO A 221 32.01 17.86 -36.75
C PRO A 221 32.99 18.23 -35.62
N LEU A 222 33.20 19.52 -35.38
CA LEU A 222 34.05 19.98 -34.30
C LEU A 222 33.42 19.72 -32.93
N TYR A 223 32.10 19.91 -32.79
CA TYR A 223 31.38 19.55 -31.57
C TYR A 223 31.62 18.09 -31.17
N VAL A 224 31.54 17.16 -32.12
CA VAL A 224 31.80 15.73 -31.86
C VAL A 224 33.23 15.51 -31.35
N GLN A 225 34.22 16.21 -31.92
CA GLN A 225 35.61 16.14 -31.44
C GLN A 225 35.76 16.72 -30.03
N VAL A 226 35.10 17.85 -29.74
CA VAL A 226 35.07 18.46 -28.39
C VAL A 226 34.46 17.49 -27.39
N VAL A 227 33.33 16.85 -27.70
CA VAL A 227 32.72 15.83 -26.85
C VAL A 227 33.68 14.66 -26.62
N ASN A 228 34.32 14.15 -27.67
CA ASN A 228 35.26 13.04 -27.59
C ASN A 228 36.46 13.36 -26.69
N ARG A 229 37.00 14.57 -26.81
CA ARG A 229 38.13 15.05 -26.02
C ARG A 229 37.74 15.39 -24.59
N PHE A 230 36.55 15.95 -24.39
CA PHE A 230 35.99 16.20 -23.06
C PHE A 230 35.87 14.89 -22.26
N PHE A 231 35.36 13.82 -22.88
CA PHE A 231 35.30 12.51 -22.21
C PHE A 231 36.67 11.91 -21.91
N SER A 232 37.67 12.07 -22.78
CA SER A 232 39.02 11.54 -22.52
C SER A 232 39.81 12.33 -21.46
N THR A 233 39.40 13.58 -21.18
CA THR A 233 40.04 14.47 -20.21
C THR A 233 39.16 14.70 -18.96
N LEU A 234 38.06 13.94 -18.84
CA LEU A 234 37.03 14.19 -17.84
C LEU A 234 37.54 13.95 -16.41
N THR A 235 37.68 15.04 -15.66
CA THR A 235 38.02 15.00 -14.24
C THR A 235 36.76 14.91 -13.37
N SER A 236 36.94 14.66 -12.07
CA SER A 236 35.84 14.66 -11.10
C SER A 236 35.06 15.98 -11.02
N GLU A 237 35.69 17.11 -11.36
CA GLU A 237 35.04 18.42 -11.38
C GLU A 237 34.37 18.71 -12.72
N GLY A 238 34.91 18.20 -13.82
CA GLY A 238 34.38 18.39 -15.17
C GLY A 238 32.97 17.81 -15.38
N TYR A 239 32.55 16.86 -14.53
CA TYR A 239 31.22 16.24 -14.60
C TYR A 239 30.06 17.22 -14.53
N LYS A 240 30.22 18.38 -13.87
CA LYS A 240 29.18 19.42 -13.86
C LYS A 240 28.89 19.96 -15.25
N ASN A 241 29.89 19.98 -16.12
CA ASN A 241 29.77 20.55 -17.46
C ASN A 241 29.00 19.64 -18.43
N ILE A 242 28.73 18.37 -18.06
CA ILE A 242 27.96 17.42 -18.88
C ILE A 242 26.57 17.97 -19.22
N GLU A 243 25.94 18.72 -18.30
CA GLU A 243 24.61 19.27 -18.56
C GLU A 243 24.58 20.27 -19.73
N HIS A 244 25.74 20.83 -20.12
CA HIS A 244 25.84 21.85 -21.16
C HIS A 244 26.02 21.28 -22.59
N PHE A 245 26.25 19.98 -22.74
CA PHE A 245 26.44 19.38 -24.07
C PHE A 245 25.11 18.85 -24.62
N PRO A 246 24.50 19.46 -25.65
CA PRO A 246 23.13 19.13 -26.06
C PRO A 246 22.96 17.66 -26.51
N ASN A 247 23.93 17.09 -27.22
CA ASN A 247 23.92 15.68 -27.63
C ASN A 247 25.10 14.92 -27.01
N ILE A 248 24.78 14.02 -26.08
CA ILE A 248 25.76 13.14 -25.44
C ILE A 248 25.36 11.69 -25.69
N ASP A 249 26.35 10.89 -26.08
CA ASP A 249 26.24 9.43 -26.08
C ASP A 249 26.24 8.91 -24.63
N ILE A 250 25.04 8.65 -24.11
CA ILE A 250 24.82 8.15 -22.75
C ILE A 250 25.46 6.78 -22.54
N GLU A 251 25.52 5.91 -23.56
CA GLU A 251 26.19 4.62 -23.40
C GLU A 251 27.68 4.81 -23.18
N ARG A 252 28.28 5.73 -23.93
CA ARG A 252 29.69 6.06 -23.74
C ARG A 252 29.92 6.69 -22.38
N VAL A 253 29.06 7.62 -21.95
CA VAL A 253 29.11 8.20 -20.60
C VAL A 253 29.13 7.09 -19.56
N LEU A 254 28.18 6.16 -19.65
CA LEU A 254 28.05 5.06 -18.69
C LEU A 254 29.26 4.12 -18.71
N LYS A 255 29.78 3.78 -19.89
CA LYS A 255 30.98 2.94 -20.04
C LYS A 255 32.21 3.57 -19.40
N GLU A 256 32.44 4.86 -19.63
CA GLU A 256 33.57 5.61 -19.06
C GLU A 256 33.39 5.85 -17.55
N LEU A 257 32.15 6.13 -17.12
CA LEU A 257 31.82 6.38 -15.72
C LEU A 257 31.76 5.13 -14.86
N TYR A 258 31.68 3.94 -15.44
CA TYR A 258 31.44 2.70 -14.72
C TYR A 258 32.41 2.49 -13.54
N LYS A 259 33.66 2.97 -13.70
CA LYS A 259 34.74 2.89 -12.70
C LYS A 259 34.86 4.14 -11.82
N SER A 260 34.12 5.21 -12.13
CA SER A 260 34.18 6.48 -11.42
C SER A 260 33.34 6.44 -10.14
N SER A 261 33.89 6.95 -9.04
CA SER A 261 33.16 7.11 -7.78
C SER A 261 32.01 8.13 -7.88
N ASN A 262 32.01 8.98 -8.91
CA ASN A 262 31.05 10.05 -9.12
C ASN A 262 29.91 9.70 -10.07
N ILE A 263 29.81 8.46 -10.56
CA ILE A 263 28.78 8.03 -11.53
C ILE A 263 27.37 8.48 -11.15
N PHE A 264 26.95 8.26 -9.90
CA PHE A 264 25.60 8.60 -9.44
C PHE A 264 25.31 10.10 -9.43
N LYS A 265 26.32 10.95 -9.18
CA LYS A 265 26.14 12.42 -9.26
C LYS A 265 25.91 12.87 -10.70
N VAL A 266 26.62 12.25 -11.64
CA VAL A 266 26.45 12.53 -13.06
C VAL A 266 25.08 12.05 -13.53
N LEU A 267 24.68 10.83 -13.15
CA LEU A 267 23.39 10.29 -13.53
C LEU A 267 22.23 11.09 -12.93
N ASP A 268 22.35 11.58 -11.69
CA ASP A 268 21.35 12.47 -11.09
C ASP A 268 21.22 13.76 -11.91
N THR A 269 22.34 14.34 -12.30
CA THR A 269 22.39 15.53 -13.16
C THR A 269 21.73 15.25 -14.52
N LEU A 270 22.00 14.08 -15.12
CA LEU A 270 21.42 13.69 -16.41
C LEU A 270 19.93 13.39 -16.34
N ILE A 271 19.44 12.73 -15.28
CA ILE A 271 18.00 12.46 -15.08
C ILE A 271 17.22 13.79 -14.94
N ARG A 272 17.80 14.77 -14.23
CA ARG A 272 17.19 16.09 -14.05
C ARG A 272 17.22 16.92 -15.33
N SER A 273 18.39 16.99 -15.97
CA SER A 273 18.61 17.83 -17.16
C SER A 273 18.09 17.21 -18.46
N ARG A 274 17.79 15.90 -18.51
CA ARG A 274 17.40 15.24 -19.76
C ARG A 274 16.28 14.22 -19.57
N PRO A 275 15.01 14.68 -19.53
CA PRO A 275 13.87 13.78 -19.35
C PRO A 275 13.75 12.69 -20.42
N ILE A 276 14.09 12.99 -21.68
CA ILE A 276 13.97 12.06 -22.83
C ILE A 276 14.78 10.79 -22.61
N PHE A 277 15.92 10.88 -21.92
CA PHE A 277 16.81 9.75 -21.74
C PHE A 277 16.60 9.01 -20.43
N ARG A 278 15.59 9.36 -19.63
CA ARG A 278 15.36 8.77 -18.30
C ARG A 278 15.20 7.26 -18.36
N GLU A 279 14.36 6.75 -19.26
CA GLU A 279 14.14 5.30 -19.42
C GLU A 279 15.45 4.56 -19.68
N ARG A 280 16.25 5.06 -20.64
CA ARG A 280 17.55 4.46 -20.96
C ARG A 280 18.54 4.55 -19.80
N ILE A 281 18.56 5.66 -19.06
CA ILE A 281 19.39 5.79 -17.86
C ILE A 281 18.93 4.79 -16.79
N VAL A 282 17.62 4.62 -16.60
CA VAL A 282 17.04 3.65 -15.65
C VAL A 282 17.45 2.23 -16.04
N GLU A 283 17.32 1.82 -17.29
CA GLU A 283 17.76 0.52 -17.80
C GLU A 283 19.24 0.24 -17.51
N GLU A 284 20.08 1.23 -17.74
CA GLU A 284 21.52 1.08 -17.51
C GLU A 284 21.88 1.07 -16.02
N VAL A 285 21.17 1.83 -15.19
CA VAL A 285 21.30 1.74 -13.73
C VAL A 285 20.84 0.36 -13.21
N ILE A 286 19.77 -0.20 -13.77
CA ILE A 286 19.31 -1.57 -13.48
C ILE A 286 20.42 -2.59 -13.80
N LYS A 287 21.10 -2.46 -14.96
CA LYS A 287 22.26 -3.29 -15.30
C LYS A 287 23.43 -3.06 -14.34
N TYR A 288 23.70 -1.80 -13.99
CA TYR A 288 24.78 -1.43 -13.06
C TYR A 288 24.59 -2.04 -11.67
N ILE A 289 23.37 -2.06 -11.14
CA ILE A 289 23.04 -2.63 -9.82
C ILE A 289 23.47 -4.09 -9.67
N LYS A 290 23.45 -4.85 -10.77
CA LYS A 290 23.84 -6.27 -10.76
C LYS A 290 25.35 -6.49 -10.58
N VAL A 291 26.17 -5.50 -10.92
CA VAL A 291 27.64 -5.64 -10.99
C VAL A 291 28.37 -4.64 -10.07
N GLY A 292 27.74 -3.53 -9.70
CA GLY A 292 28.31 -2.44 -8.91
C GLY A 292 28.00 -2.47 -7.41
N SER A 293 28.25 -1.34 -6.74
CA SER A 293 27.99 -1.18 -5.30
C SER A 293 26.49 -0.99 -5.03
N ARG A 294 25.83 -2.08 -4.60
CA ARG A 294 24.38 -2.12 -4.33
C ARG A 294 23.88 -1.01 -3.40
N MET A 295 24.61 -0.73 -2.31
CA MET A 295 24.25 0.31 -1.34
C MET A 295 24.20 1.72 -1.96
N LYS A 296 25.19 2.07 -2.80
CA LYS A 296 25.20 3.37 -3.49
C LYS A 296 24.07 3.48 -4.51
N CYS A 297 23.75 2.39 -5.19
CA CYS A 297 22.65 2.36 -6.15
C CYS A 297 21.30 2.56 -5.46
N VAL A 298 21.07 1.92 -4.31
CA VAL A 298 19.81 2.08 -3.54
C VAL A 298 19.66 3.51 -3.03
N ALA A 299 20.75 4.14 -2.55
CA ALA A 299 20.72 5.56 -2.19
C ALA A 299 20.36 6.44 -3.39
N PHE A 300 20.95 6.18 -4.56
CA PHE A 300 20.64 6.89 -5.80
C PHE A 300 19.18 6.70 -6.24
N ILE A 301 18.66 5.47 -6.20
CA ILE A 301 17.25 5.18 -6.50
C ILE A 301 16.33 5.92 -5.52
N LYS A 302 16.69 5.97 -4.23
CA LYS A 302 15.89 6.69 -3.23
C LYS A 302 15.75 8.17 -3.57
N ASP A 303 16.82 8.79 -4.05
CA ASP A 303 16.81 10.22 -4.42
C ASP A 303 16.08 10.48 -5.74
N ASN A 304 15.99 9.47 -6.62
CA ASN A 304 15.37 9.54 -7.93
C ASN A 304 14.14 8.63 -8.08
N LEU A 305 13.45 8.31 -6.97
CA LEU A 305 12.50 7.19 -6.91
C LEU A 305 11.38 7.28 -7.96
N SER A 306 10.90 8.48 -8.25
CA SER A 306 9.86 8.72 -9.24
C SER A 306 10.17 8.16 -10.62
N CYS A 307 11.46 8.02 -10.97
CA CYS A 307 11.90 7.47 -12.25
C CYS A 307 12.00 5.94 -12.25
N PHE A 308 11.99 5.29 -11.08
CA PHE A 308 12.24 3.85 -10.94
C PHE A 308 11.00 3.08 -10.49
N ILE A 309 9.91 3.73 -10.10
CA ILE A 309 8.76 3.07 -9.44
C ILE A 309 8.21 1.89 -10.23
N GLU A 310 8.05 2.05 -11.54
CA GLU A 310 7.52 1.00 -12.42
C GLU A 310 8.50 -0.17 -12.58
N GLU A 311 9.79 0.11 -12.46
CA GLU A 311 10.87 -0.85 -12.66
C GLU A 311 11.43 -1.49 -11.38
N ILE A 312 10.89 -1.13 -10.20
CA ILE A 312 11.33 -1.69 -8.92
C ILE A 312 11.19 -3.21 -8.86
N SER A 313 10.19 -3.76 -9.56
CA SER A 313 10.00 -5.20 -9.67
C SER A 313 11.19 -5.90 -10.35
N GLN A 314 11.84 -5.26 -11.32
CA GLN A 314 12.99 -5.79 -12.07
C GLN A 314 14.32 -5.73 -11.30
N LEU A 315 14.40 -4.85 -10.29
CA LEU A 315 15.64 -4.55 -9.57
C LEU A 315 16.06 -5.63 -8.55
N GLU A 316 15.24 -6.67 -8.36
CA GLU A 316 15.49 -7.76 -7.39
C GLU A 316 15.91 -7.23 -6.00
N LEU A 317 15.29 -6.13 -5.56
CA LEU A 317 15.61 -5.50 -4.28
C LEU A 317 15.26 -6.40 -3.11
N SER A 318 16.12 -6.39 -2.08
CA SER A 318 15.84 -7.06 -0.81
C SER A 318 14.70 -6.35 -0.08
N LEU A 319 14.07 -7.05 0.87
CA LEU A 319 12.99 -6.49 1.70
C LEU A 319 13.47 -5.27 2.50
N GLU A 320 14.72 -5.31 3.00
CA GLU A 320 15.32 -4.20 3.73
C GLU A 320 15.51 -2.96 2.84
N GLU A 321 15.90 -3.14 1.58
CA GLU A 321 16.06 -2.05 0.61
C GLU A 321 14.70 -1.45 0.21
N LEU A 322 13.70 -2.30 -0.06
CA LEU A 322 12.34 -1.83 -0.36
C LEU A 322 11.73 -1.04 0.80
N LEU A 323 11.96 -1.48 2.04
CA LEU A 323 11.56 -0.75 3.25
C LEU A 323 12.30 0.59 3.45
N GLN A 324 13.50 0.74 2.89
CA GLN A 324 14.21 2.03 2.88
C GLN A 324 13.69 2.98 1.79
N LEU A 325 13.27 2.43 0.64
CA LEU A 325 12.67 3.20 -0.45
C LEU A 325 11.25 3.65 -0.12
N SER A 326 10.50 2.86 0.66
CA SER A 326 9.13 3.21 1.05
C SER A 326 9.01 4.46 1.94
N ASP A 327 10.14 4.99 2.43
CA ASP A 327 10.22 6.31 3.07
C ASP A 327 9.80 7.46 2.14
N LYS A 328 9.96 7.26 0.82
CA LYS A 328 9.69 8.27 -0.20
C LYS A 328 8.38 8.01 -0.92
N ASP A 329 7.95 6.75 -1.03
CA ASP A 329 6.69 6.37 -1.66
C ASP A 329 6.04 5.18 -0.95
N ALA A 330 4.86 5.40 -0.37
CA ALA A 330 4.12 4.39 0.39
C ALA A 330 3.60 3.23 -0.49
N ARG A 331 3.48 3.40 -1.81
CA ARG A 331 3.03 2.33 -2.73
C ARG A 331 3.94 1.11 -2.66
N LEU A 332 5.22 1.31 -2.36
CA LEU A 332 6.20 0.23 -2.22
C LEU A 332 5.93 -0.70 -1.04
N LEU A 333 5.12 -0.27 -0.06
CA LEU A 333 4.71 -1.13 1.05
C LEU A 333 3.92 -2.34 0.55
N HIS A 334 3.12 -2.19 -0.52
CA HIS A 334 2.39 -3.30 -1.13
C HIS A 334 3.34 -4.34 -1.74
N THR A 335 4.41 -3.90 -2.42
CA THR A 335 5.46 -4.79 -2.92
C THR A 335 6.22 -5.46 -1.77
N VAL A 336 6.47 -4.74 -0.67
CA VAL A 336 7.07 -5.32 0.54
C VAL A 336 6.17 -6.42 1.11
N LEU A 337 4.86 -6.20 1.16
CA LEU A 337 3.89 -7.18 1.63
C LEU A 337 3.92 -8.45 0.76
N ASP A 338 3.94 -8.33 -0.56
CA ASP A 338 4.03 -9.49 -1.48
C ASP A 338 5.28 -10.33 -1.19
N LYS A 339 6.45 -9.69 -1.09
CA LYS A 339 7.69 -10.39 -0.76
C LYS A 339 7.71 -10.97 0.66
N LEU A 340 7.00 -10.37 1.62
CA LEU A 340 6.84 -10.94 2.96
C LEU A 340 5.96 -12.18 2.96
N VAL A 341 4.91 -12.22 2.12
CA VAL A 341 4.07 -13.41 1.92
C VAL A 341 4.91 -14.54 1.32
N GLU A 342 5.70 -14.28 0.28
CA GLU A 342 6.65 -15.24 -0.29
C GLU A 342 7.64 -15.75 0.75
N LEU A 343 8.28 -14.85 1.52
CA LEU A 343 9.22 -15.22 2.57
C LEU A 343 8.56 -16.09 3.64
N LYS A 344 7.31 -15.80 4.01
CA LYS A 344 6.54 -16.60 4.97
C LYS A 344 6.24 -18.00 4.42
N GLN A 345 5.93 -18.14 3.13
CA GLN A 345 5.73 -19.44 2.48
C GLN A 345 7.04 -20.24 2.49
N GLU A 346 8.17 -19.62 2.14
CA GLU A 346 9.48 -20.29 2.20
C GLU A 346 9.84 -20.79 3.62
N VAL A 347 9.46 -20.02 4.65
CA VAL A 347 9.67 -20.39 6.06
C VAL A 347 8.85 -21.63 6.42
N LYS A 348 7.62 -21.76 5.90
CA LYS A 348 6.77 -22.93 6.13
C LYS A 348 7.33 -24.19 5.44
N GLU A 349 7.92 -24.05 4.26
CA GLU A 349 8.40 -25.19 3.46
C GLU A 349 9.77 -25.74 3.91
N ARG A 350 10.70 -24.88 4.36
CA ARG A 350 12.08 -25.29 4.64
C ARG A 350 12.34 -25.44 6.15
N LYS A 351 12.57 -26.68 6.60
CA LYS A 351 12.90 -26.97 8.02
C LYS A 351 14.30 -26.48 8.44
N LEU A 352 15.26 -26.40 7.52
CA LEU A 352 16.61 -25.93 7.81
C LEU A 352 16.61 -24.40 7.93
N ASN A 353 17.05 -23.85 9.07
CA ASN A 353 17.09 -22.42 9.41
C ASN A 353 15.73 -21.74 9.72
N TYR A 354 14.68 -22.49 10.06
CA TYR A 354 13.35 -21.95 10.42
C TYR A 354 13.43 -20.79 11.42
N GLN A 355 14.10 -20.99 12.58
CA GLN A 355 14.19 -19.97 13.64
C GLN A 355 14.86 -18.67 13.18
N ARG A 356 15.92 -18.76 12.36
CA ARG A 356 16.62 -17.57 11.86
C ARG A 356 15.76 -16.78 10.88
N LYS A 357 15.09 -17.48 9.96
CA LYS A 357 14.18 -16.83 9.00
C LYS A 357 12.93 -16.27 9.69
N GLU A 358 12.38 -16.94 10.68
CA GLU A 358 11.24 -16.45 11.48
C GLU A 358 11.63 -15.18 12.27
N LYS A 359 12.81 -15.16 12.88
CA LYS A 359 13.34 -13.96 13.56
C LYS A 359 13.52 -12.81 12.57
N ARG A 360 14.04 -13.08 11.36
CA ARG A 360 14.17 -12.07 10.30
C ARG A 360 12.80 -11.54 9.85
N LEU A 361 11.83 -12.44 9.63
CA LEU A 361 10.46 -12.07 9.27
C LEU A 361 9.84 -11.17 10.34
N GLY A 362 10.00 -11.52 11.63
CA GLY A 362 9.52 -10.68 12.74
C GLY A 362 10.18 -9.30 12.79
N ALA A 363 11.48 -9.21 12.53
CA ALA A 363 12.19 -7.93 12.46
C ALA A 363 11.68 -7.06 11.29
N LEU A 364 11.49 -7.64 10.11
CA LEU A 364 10.96 -6.95 8.94
C LEU A 364 9.52 -6.47 9.15
N ILE A 365 8.65 -7.31 9.75
CA ILE A 365 7.30 -6.90 10.14
C ILE A 365 7.34 -5.71 11.09
N SER A 366 8.27 -5.70 12.06
CA SER A 366 8.39 -4.61 13.02
C SER A 366 8.77 -3.29 12.34
N VAL A 367 9.69 -3.32 11.37
CA VAL A 367 10.06 -2.14 10.57
C VAL A 367 8.88 -1.67 9.71
N LEU A 368 8.21 -2.60 9.01
CA LEU A 368 7.02 -2.30 8.21
C LEU A 368 5.92 -1.63 9.04
N VAL A 369 5.67 -2.13 10.24
CA VAL A 369 4.69 -1.60 11.19
C VAL A 369 4.98 -0.14 11.56
N VAL A 370 6.26 0.20 11.81
CA VAL A 370 6.65 1.59 12.09
C VAL A 370 6.40 2.49 10.88
N LYS A 371 6.73 2.01 9.67
CA LYS A 371 6.49 2.77 8.42
C LYS A 371 5.00 2.98 8.15
N LEU A 372 4.17 1.94 8.29
CA LEU A 372 2.71 2.05 8.16
C LEU A 372 2.09 3.02 9.19
N GLY A 373 2.71 3.14 10.36
CA GLY A 373 2.32 4.11 11.37
C GLY A 373 2.38 5.56 10.88
N SER A 374 3.39 5.91 10.07
CA SER A 374 3.58 7.25 9.51
C SER A 374 2.82 7.52 8.20
N VAL A 375 2.21 6.49 7.60
CA VAL A 375 1.44 6.63 6.36
C VAL A 375 0.05 7.22 6.64
N GLU A 376 -0.49 7.97 5.68
CA GLU A 376 -1.85 8.52 5.71
C GLU A 376 -2.90 7.43 5.89
N ALA A 377 -4.04 7.78 6.51
CA ALA A 377 -5.07 6.80 6.88
C ALA A 377 -5.61 6.02 5.68
N GLU A 378 -5.88 6.70 4.55
CA GLU A 378 -6.44 6.09 3.33
C GLU A 378 -5.52 5.01 2.74
N GLN A 379 -4.23 5.33 2.58
CA GLN A 379 -3.23 4.38 2.08
C GLN A 379 -3.02 3.21 3.05
N ARG A 380 -3.09 3.48 4.36
CA ARG A 380 -3.02 2.42 5.39
C ARG A 380 -4.23 1.48 5.31
N GLU A 381 -5.41 2.00 5.03
CA GLU A 381 -6.64 1.23 4.85
C GLU A 381 -6.59 0.37 3.58
N GLU A 382 -6.12 0.94 2.48
CA GLU A 382 -5.88 0.20 1.23
C GLU A 382 -4.90 -0.96 1.46
N PHE A 383 -3.79 -0.70 2.15
CA PHE A 383 -2.82 -1.72 2.55
C PHE A 383 -3.46 -2.84 3.38
N ILE A 384 -4.30 -2.50 4.36
CA ILE A 384 -4.99 -3.49 5.20
C ILE A 384 -5.96 -4.33 4.35
N ARG A 385 -6.70 -3.71 3.43
CA ARG A 385 -7.66 -4.41 2.56
C ARG A 385 -6.95 -5.43 1.67
N GLU A 386 -5.88 -5.01 0.99
CA GLU A 386 -5.10 -5.91 0.14
C GLU A 386 -4.36 -6.99 0.95
N GLY A 387 -3.76 -6.61 2.08
CA GLY A 387 -3.09 -7.56 2.97
C GLY A 387 -4.03 -8.65 3.48
N HIS A 388 -5.30 -8.32 3.71
CA HIS A 388 -6.30 -9.28 4.15
C HIS A 388 -6.64 -10.26 3.02
N ALA A 389 -6.74 -9.77 1.78
CA ALA A 389 -6.98 -10.63 0.61
C ALA A 389 -5.81 -11.58 0.33
N LYS A 390 -4.57 -11.12 0.55
CA LYS A 390 -3.34 -11.88 0.27
C LYS A 390 -2.99 -12.89 1.36
N ASP A 391 -2.85 -12.44 2.62
CA ASP A 391 -2.52 -13.31 3.75
C ASP A 391 -3.05 -12.74 5.09
N PRO A 392 -4.25 -13.18 5.53
CA PRO A 392 -4.87 -12.73 6.78
C PRO A 392 -4.03 -12.98 8.04
N GLU A 393 -3.22 -14.05 8.05
CA GLU A 393 -2.42 -14.42 9.21
C GLU A 393 -1.18 -13.53 9.33
N LEU A 394 -0.55 -13.17 8.21
CA LEU A 394 0.53 -12.19 8.19
C LEU A 394 0.00 -10.80 8.54
N LEU A 395 -1.13 -10.40 7.93
CA LEU A 395 -1.77 -9.13 8.24
C LEU A 395 -2.15 -9.03 9.71
N SER A 396 -2.66 -10.10 10.33
CA SER A 396 -2.93 -10.15 11.76
C SER A 396 -1.71 -9.74 12.60
N LYS A 397 -0.50 -10.24 12.28
CA LYS A 397 0.74 -9.86 12.98
C LYS A 397 1.09 -8.39 12.74
N ILE A 398 0.91 -7.89 11.52
CA ILE A 398 1.16 -6.48 11.17
C ILE A 398 0.19 -5.57 11.93
N CYS A 399 -1.11 -5.84 11.87
CA CYS A 399 -2.14 -5.09 12.59
C CYS A 399 -1.92 -5.09 14.11
N LEU A 400 -1.52 -6.23 14.71
CA LEU A 400 -1.17 -6.29 16.13
C LEU A 400 0.00 -5.35 16.48
N GLY A 401 1.02 -5.29 15.64
CA GLY A 401 2.13 -4.35 15.81
C GLY A 401 1.70 -2.90 15.63
N LEU A 402 0.96 -2.62 14.56
CA LEU A 402 0.46 -1.30 14.20
C LEU A 402 -0.40 -0.71 15.31
N PHE A 403 -1.37 -1.48 15.82
CA PHE A 403 -2.31 -1.00 16.83
C PHE A 403 -1.71 -0.91 18.24
N ARG A 404 -0.53 -1.49 18.47
CA ARG A 404 0.27 -1.23 19.68
C ARG A 404 0.96 0.14 19.63
N ILE A 405 1.36 0.60 18.46
CA ILE A 405 2.04 1.89 18.27
C ILE A 405 1.01 3.02 18.21
N LYS A 406 -0.04 2.83 17.41
CA LYS A 406 -1.08 3.84 17.17
C LYS A 406 -2.45 3.18 17.18
N ALA A 407 -3.33 3.61 18.10
CA ALA A 407 -4.69 3.10 18.18
C ALA A 407 -5.42 3.31 16.84
N PRO A 408 -6.22 2.34 16.36
CA PRO A 408 -6.91 2.47 15.08
C PRO A 408 -7.94 3.59 15.14
N GLU A 409 -7.97 4.38 14.08
CA GLU A 409 -8.95 5.43 13.80
C GLU A 409 -10.32 4.81 13.47
N ASP A 410 -11.41 5.59 13.55
CA ASP A 410 -12.76 5.04 13.40
C ASP A 410 -13.04 4.48 12.00
N THR A 411 -12.43 5.06 10.97
CA THR A 411 -12.48 4.54 9.59
C THR A 411 -11.78 3.18 9.48
N THR A 412 -10.61 3.03 10.10
CA THR A 412 -9.90 1.74 10.19
C THR A 412 -10.71 0.71 10.99
N ARG A 413 -11.40 1.10 12.07
CA ARG A 413 -12.29 0.21 12.83
C ARG A 413 -13.48 -0.25 11.99
N ALA A 414 -14.05 0.64 11.18
CA ALA A 414 -15.11 0.31 10.24
C ALA A 414 -14.62 -0.68 9.18
N LEU A 415 -13.41 -0.48 8.63
CA LEU A 415 -12.79 -1.43 7.70
C LEU A 415 -12.55 -2.80 8.35
N LEU A 416 -11.97 -2.85 9.56
CA LEU A 416 -11.77 -4.12 10.27
C LEU A 416 -13.09 -4.87 10.47
N SER A 417 -14.16 -4.12 10.76
CA SER A 417 -15.49 -4.70 10.87
C SER A 417 -16.01 -5.30 9.57
N GLU A 418 -15.71 -4.68 8.44
CA GLU A 418 -16.10 -5.18 7.11
C GLU A 418 -15.32 -6.46 6.73
N LEU A 419 -14.05 -6.52 7.13
CA LEU A 419 -13.14 -7.63 6.86
C LEU A 419 -13.39 -8.85 7.76
N VAL A 420 -13.87 -8.63 8.98
CA VAL A 420 -14.26 -9.70 9.91
C VAL A 420 -15.63 -10.24 9.52
N ARG A 421 -15.61 -11.23 8.61
CA ARG A 421 -16.78 -12.00 8.18
C ARG A 421 -16.73 -13.38 8.83
N GLY A 422 -17.82 -14.14 8.73
CA GLY A 422 -17.87 -15.48 9.30
C GLY A 422 -16.71 -16.37 8.82
N GLU A 423 -16.28 -16.27 7.57
CA GLU A 423 -15.22 -17.13 7.01
C GLU A 423 -13.80 -16.65 7.33
N THR A 424 -13.65 -15.55 8.06
CA THR A 424 -12.35 -14.98 8.37
C THR A 424 -11.55 -15.87 9.33
N MET A 425 -10.24 -15.93 9.11
CA MET A 425 -9.34 -16.76 9.93
C MET A 425 -9.38 -16.34 11.41
N PRO A 426 -9.45 -17.28 12.36
CA PRO A 426 -9.58 -16.96 13.79
C PRO A 426 -8.49 -16.01 14.30
N THR A 427 -7.25 -16.15 13.84
CA THR A 427 -6.12 -15.29 14.24
C THR A 427 -6.36 -13.81 13.94
N PHE A 428 -6.92 -13.52 12.75
CA PHE A 428 -7.28 -12.17 12.37
C PHE A 428 -8.49 -11.66 13.16
N VAL A 429 -9.51 -12.51 13.36
CA VAL A 429 -10.69 -12.16 14.17
C VAL A 429 -10.28 -11.74 15.58
N PHE A 430 -9.44 -12.52 16.26
CA PHE A 430 -8.97 -12.18 17.61
C PHE A 430 -8.04 -10.95 17.65
N THR A 431 -7.38 -10.64 16.54
CA THR A 431 -6.61 -9.40 16.40
C THR A 431 -7.52 -8.18 16.30
N ALA A 432 -8.59 -8.29 15.52
CA ALA A 432 -9.56 -7.22 15.31
C ALA A 432 -10.52 -7.04 16.49
N LEU A 433 -10.81 -8.10 17.24
CA LEU A 433 -11.83 -8.17 18.30
C LEU A 433 -11.83 -6.98 19.28
N PRO A 434 -10.68 -6.51 19.81
CA PRO A 434 -10.65 -5.35 20.72
C PRO A 434 -11.17 -4.04 20.08
N TYR A 435 -11.16 -3.95 18.76
CA TYR A 435 -11.46 -2.75 18.00
C TYR A 435 -12.85 -2.77 17.34
N LEU A 436 -13.57 -3.90 17.43
CA LEU A 436 -14.93 -4.05 16.94
C LEU A 436 -15.95 -3.43 17.90
N LYS A 437 -17.13 -3.06 17.38
CA LYS A 437 -18.26 -2.61 18.20
C LYS A 437 -18.91 -3.78 18.95
N ASP A 438 -19.57 -3.53 20.07
CA ASP A 438 -20.17 -4.58 20.92
C ASP A 438 -21.15 -5.47 20.16
N GLY A 439 -22.00 -4.88 19.31
CA GLY A 439 -22.93 -5.67 18.47
C GLY A 439 -22.24 -6.63 17.50
N GLN A 440 -21.06 -6.28 16.99
CA GLN A 440 -20.28 -7.15 16.10
C GLN A 440 -19.51 -8.21 16.89
N ARG A 441 -19.01 -7.87 18.08
CA ARG A 441 -18.38 -8.85 18.97
C ARG A 441 -19.37 -9.96 19.32
N ALA A 442 -20.63 -9.59 19.63
CA ALA A 442 -21.70 -10.52 19.93
C ALA A 442 -21.98 -11.52 18.78
N THR A 443 -22.00 -11.06 17.53
CA THR A 443 -22.24 -11.95 16.36
C THR A 443 -21.10 -12.95 16.11
N LEU A 444 -19.90 -12.70 16.66
CA LEU A 444 -18.74 -13.58 16.51
C LEU A 444 -18.65 -14.66 17.60
N ILE A 445 -19.24 -14.43 18.78
CA ILE A 445 -19.21 -15.38 19.91
C ILE A 445 -19.65 -16.81 19.50
N PRO A 446 -20.81 -17.02 18.83
CA PRO A 446 -21.28 -18.39 18.52
C PRO A 446 -20.28 -19.19 17.68
N ARG A 447 -19.58 -18.50 16.76
CA ARG A 447 -18.71 -19.11 15.76
C ARG A 447 -17.29 -19.32 16.26
N TYR A 448 -16.75 -18.36 17.01
CA TYR A 448 -15.33 -18.35 17.39
C TYR A 448 -15.06 -18.73 18.85
N LEU A 449 -16.07 -18.73 19.73
CA LEU A 449 -15.94 -19.23 21.11
C LEU A 449 -16.20 -20.75 21.14
N VAL A 450 -15.15 -21.53 20.87
CA VAL A 450 -15.25 -22.99 20.67
C VAL A 450 -14.61 -23.78 21.81
N ASP A 451 -13.61 -23.20 22.47
CA ASP A 451 -12.76 -23.87 23.46
C ASP A 451 -12.29 -22.90 24.56
N GLU A 452 -11.49 -23.39 25.50
CA GLU A 452 -10.98 -22.56 26.61
C GLU A 452 -10.01 -21.46 26.15
N VAL A 453 -9.27 -21.69 25.05
CA VAL A 453 -8.30 -20.73 24.53
C VAL A 453 -9.03 -19.53 23.94
N SER A 454 -10.02 -19.78 23.09
CA SER A 454 -10.91 -18.77 22.56
C SER A 454 -11.68 -18.05 23.67
N LEU A 455 -12.18 -18.77 24.69
CA LEU A 455 -12.79 -18.14 25.87
C LEU A 455 -11.84 -17.14 26.55
N THR A 456 -10.58 -17.52 26.75
CA THR A 456 -9.57 -16.63 27.33
C THR A 456 -9.34 -15.38 26.46
N LEU A 457 -9.35 -15.52 25.13
CA LEU A 457 -9.20 -14.40 24.20
C LEU A 457 -10.41 -13.47 24.22
N PHE A 458 -11.63 -14.01 24.26
CA PHE A 458 -12.85 -13.21 24.39
C PHE A 458 -12.92 -12.48 25.72
N LEU A 459 -12.52 -13.12 26.82
CA LEU A 459 -12.51 -12.51 28.16
C LEU A 459 -11.54 -11.32 28.30
N ARG A 460 -10.58 -11.16 27.39
CA ARG A 460 -9.72 -9.95 27.34
C ARG A 460 -10.48 -8.72 26.86
N VAL A 461 -11.61 -8.89 26.18
CA VAL A 461 -12.33 -7.82 25.48
C VAL A 461 -13.78 -7.71 25.95
N ILE A 462 -14.44 -8.83 26.22
CA ILE A 462 -15.85 -8.92 26.60
C ILE A 462 -15.95 -9.33 28.07
N LYS A 463 -16.83 -8.64 28.82
CA LYS A 463 -17.10 -8.97 30.22
C LYS A 463 -17.70 -10.38 30.34
N PRO A 464 -17.36 -11.15 31.39
CA PRO A 464 -17.93 -12.49 31.60
C PRO A 464 -19.46 -12.52 31.54
N ALA A 465 -20.11 -11.54 32.18
CA ALA A 465 -21.57 -11.44 32.20
C ALA A 465 -22.19 -11.32 30.80
N GLU A 466 -21.56 -10.55 29.91
CA GLU A 466 -22.04 -10.34 28.56
C GLU A 466 -21.91 -11.61 27.71
N ILE A 467 -20.83 -12.39 27.88
CA ILE A 467 -20.67 -13.68 27.19
C ILE A 467 -21.80 -14.65 27.56
N LEU A 468 -22.13 -14.75 28.86
CA LEU A 468 -23.23 -15.60 29.33
C LEU A 468 -24.59 -15.09 28.83
N ARG A 469 -24.82 -13.78 28.87
CA ARG A 469 -26.06 -13.16 28.38
C ARG A 469 -26.29 -13.48 26.91
N GLN A 470 -25.26 -13.29 26.08
CA GLN A 470 -25.31 -13.61 24.66
C GLN A 470 -25.55 -15.11 24.45
N ALA A 471 -24.84 -15.98 25.17
CA ALA A 471 -25.00 -17.43 25.05
C ALA A 471 -26.41 -17.91 25.43
N ALA A 472 -27.02 -17.33 26.46
CA ALA A 472 -28.38 -17.64 26.88
C ALA A 472 -29.43 -17.31 25.79
N GLY A 473 -29.15 -16.32 24.94
CA GLY A 473 -29.99 -15.93 23.80
C GLY A 473 -29.91 -16.86 22.58
N MET A 474 -28.95 -17.79 22.51
CA MET A 474 -28.60 -18.53 21.28
C MET A 474 -29.42 -19.81 21.00
N GLY A 475 -30.49 -20.12 21.74
CA GLY A 475 -31.19 -21.43 21.64
C GLY A 475 -32.14 -21.61 20.45
N GLY A 476 -31.87 -21.00 19.29
CA GLY A 476 -32.60 -21.34 18.06
C GLY A 476 -32.17 -22.71 17.51
N PRO A 477 -33.06 -23.48 16.84
CA PRO A 477 -32.65 -24.68 16.12
C PRO A 477 -31.55 -24.31 15.12
N PRO A 478 -30.48 -25.11 14.98
CA PRO A 478 -29.39 -24.80 14.06
C PRO A 478 -29.98 -24.62 12.67
N LYS A 479 -29.84 -23.41 12.10
CA LYS A 479 -30.16 -23.22 10.69
C LYS A 479 -29.15 -24.07 9.91
N ASP A 480 -29.65 -24.95 9.04
CA ASP A 480 -28.86 -25.97 8.32
C ASP A 480 -27.72 -25.42 7.43
N SER A 481 -27.53 -24.10 7.36
CA SER A 481 -26.49 -23.43 6.57
C SER A 481 -25.18 -23.11 7.31
N ASP A 482 -25.12 -23.20 8.65
CA ASP A 482 -24.02 -22.59 9.43
C ASP A 482 -23.04 -23.56 10.11
N THR A 483 -23.05 -24.86 9.78
CA THR A 483 -22.05 -25.78 10.33
C THR A 483 -20.68 -25.50 9.68
N PRO A 484 -19.65 -25.11 10.46
CA PRO A 484 -18.31 -24.92 9.93
C PRO A 484 -17.78 -26.29 9.49
N LYS A 485 -17.46 -26.44 8.20
CA LYS A 485 -16.63 -27.56 7.74
C LYS A 485 -15.28 -27.43 8.44
N THR A 486 -15.04 -28.25 9.46
CA THR A 486 -13.71 -28.39 10.08
C THR A 486 -12.68 -28.68 8.98
N PRO A 487 -11.52 -28.00 8.95
CA PRO A 487 -10.44 -28.29 8.02
C PRO A 487 -10.03 -29.76 8.16
N LYS A 488 -10.00 -30.50 7.04
CA LYS A 488 -9.49 -31.88 7.01
C LYS A 488 -8.02 -31.87 7.41
N THR A 489 -7.71 -32.33 8.62
CA THR A 489 -6.33 -32.67 9.01
C THR A 489 -5.84 -33.89 8.23
N PRO A 490 -4.52 -34.00 7.94
CA PRO A 490 -3.95 -35.13 7.20
C PRO A 490 -4.07 -36.43 8.01
N LYS A 491 -4.54 -37.50 7.35
CA LYS A 491 -4.70 -38.84 7.93
C LYS A 491 -3.37 -39.37 8.47
N THR A 492 -3.28 -39.55 9.79
CA THR A 492 -2.31 -40.43 10.45
C THR A 492 -2.97 -41.79 10.76
N PRO A 493 -2.19 -42.88 10.93
CA PRO A 493 -2.71 -44.25 10.89
C PRO A 493 -3.55 -44.63 12.12
N LYS A 494 -4.58 -45.44 11.86
CA LYS A 494 -5.48 -46.06 12.85
C LYS A 494 -4.73 -46.77 13.99
N PRO A 495 -5.09 -46.56 15.27
CA PRO A 495 -4.88 -47.54 16.32
C PRO A 495 -6.03 -48.58 16.32
N PRO A 496 -5.82 -49.74 16.98
CA PRO A 496 -6.72 -50.89 16.84
C PRO A 496 -8.02 -50.67 17.62
N LYS A 497 -9.09 -51.22 17.04
CA LYS A 497 -10.42 -51.30 17.62
C LYS A 497 -10.37 -52.12 18.90
N ASP A 498 -10.79 -51.55 20.02
CA ASP A 498 -11.65 -52.23 20.97
C ASP A 498 -12.41 -51.26 21.88
N SER A 499 -13.73 -51.52 21.94
CA SER A 499 -14.67 -51.23 23.03
C SER A 499 -15.34 -49.85 23.18
N LYS A 500 -16.68 -49.95 23.22
CA LYS A 500 -17.68 -49.23 24.02
C LYS A 500 -18.37 -47.96 23.47
N THR A 501 -19.67 -48.16 23.25
CA THR A 501 -20.78 -47.24 23.55
C THR A 501 -20.71 -45.87 22.90
N GLN A 502 -21.12 -45.80 21.63
CA GLN A 502 -21.56 -44.55 21.03
C GLN A 502 -22.93 -44.18 21.61
N THR A 503 -22.94 -43.48 22.73
CA THR A 503 -24.06 -42.63 23.10
C THR A 503 -24.20 -41.62 21.97
N GLN A 504 -25.34 -41.59 21.28
CA GLN A 504 -25.67 -40.54 20.32
C GLN A 504 -25.67 -39.21 21.08
N THR A 505 -24.54 -38.50 21.09
CA THR A 505 -24.45 -37.15 21.63
C THR A 505 -25.31 -36.27 20.74
N GLN A 506 -26.53 -35.95 21.21
CA GLN A 506 -27.35 -34.92 20.59
C GLN A 506 -26.48 -33.68 20.37
N ALA A 507 -26.51 -33.14 19.16
CA ALA A 507 -25.66 -32.01 18.77
C ALA A 507 -25.96 -30.82 19.68
N GLN A 508 -25.05 -30.51 20.61
CA GLN A 508 -25.19 -29.37 21.52
C GLN A 508 -25.27 -28.09 20.70
N THR A 509 -26.22 -27.22 21.05
CA THR A 509 -26.30 -25.90 20.42
C THR A 509 -25.05 -25.09 20.78
N PRO A 510 -24.64 -24.10 19.95
CA PRO A 510 -23.52 -23.23 20.27
C PRO A 510 -23.68 -22.56 21.65
N GLY A 511 -24.89 -22.11 21.99
CA GLY A 511 -25.19 -21.49 23.28
C GLY A 511 -24.94 -22.44 24.46
N GLU A 512 -25.41 -23.69 24.39
CA GLU A 512 -25.16 -24.69 25.44
C GLU A 512 -23.68 -25.00 25.62
N ARG A 513 -22.95 -25.14 24.50
CA ARG A 513 -21.49 -25.34 24.54
C ARG A 513 -20.80 -24.18 25.25
N ILE A 514 -21.17 -22.95 24.91
CA ILE A 514 -20.59 -21.74 25.48
C ILE A 514 -20.91 -21.63 26.97
N ILE A 515 -22.17 -21.83 27.38
CA ILE A 515 -22.56 -21.79 28.80
C ILE A 515 -21.73 -22.82 29.58
N LYS A 516 -21.62 -24.06 29.07
CA LYS A 516 -20.82 -25.10 29.70
C LYS A 516 -19.34 -24.72 29.82
N LEU A 517 -18.75 -24.13 28.78
CA LEU A 517 -17.36 -23.63 28.81
C LEU A 517 -17.17 -22.53 29.85
N CYS A 518 -18.11 -21.58 29.94
CA CYS A 518 -18.06 -20.48 30.90
C CYS A 518 -18.15 -21.01 32.34
N LEU A 519 -19.13 -21.86 32.63
CA LEU A 519 -19.31 -22.41 33.98
C LEU A 519 -18.19 -23.39 34.39
N GLY A 520 -17.47 -23.96 33.43
CA GLY A 520 -16.25 -24.72 33.70
C GLY A 520 -15.09 -23.88 34.27
N LYS A 521 -15.13 -22.54 34.10
CA LYS A 521 -14.16 -21.57 34.66
C LYS A 521 -14.78 -20.83 35.84
N SER A 522 -15.11 -21.58 36.88
CA SER A 522 -15.82 -21.10 38.09
C SER A 522 -15.12 -19.95 38.82
N GLU A 523 -13.80 -19.83 38.65
CA GLU A 523 -12.97 -18.74 39.19
C GLU A 523 -13.24 -17.40 38.51
N ILE A 524 -13.73 -17.41 37.27
CA ILE A 524 -14.11 -16.20 36.51
C ILE A 524 -15.62 -16.00 36.56
N PHE A 525 -16.39 -17.07 36.31
CA PHE A 525 -17.85 -17.05 36.24
C PHE A 525 -18.46 -17.45 37.57
N THR A 526 -18.19 -16.65 38.60
CA THR A 526 -18.67 -16.90 39.98
C THR A 526 -20.20 -16.93 40.08
N ASP A 527 -20.71 -17.55 41.15
CA ASP A 527 -22.12 -17.57 41.53
C ASP A 527 -22.77 -16.17 41.50
N ARG A 528 -22.06 -15.13 41.94
CA ARG A 528 -22.50 -13.74 41.87
C ARG A 528 -22.67 -13.24 40.43
N VAL A 529 -21.72 -13.55 39.55
CA VAL A 529 -21.79 -13.16 38.13
C VAL A 529 -22.95 -13.86 37.45
N VAL A 530 -23.12 -15.17 37.68
CA VAL A 530 -24.21 -15.95 37.09
C VAL A 530 -25.57 -15.45 37.61
N SER A 531 -25.70 -15.20 38.91
CA SER A 531 -26.94 -14.67 39.50
C SER A 531 -27.31 -13.30 38.95
N MET A 532 -26.32 -12.42 38.76
CA MET A 532 -26.51 -11.11 38.14
C MET A 532 -27.01 -11.25 36.70
N VAL A 533 -26.38 -12.10 35.88
CA VAL A 533 -26.82 -12.34 34.49
C VAL A 533 -28.25 -12.88 34.45
N ILE A 534 -28.59 -13.85 35.29
CA ILE A 534 -29.95 -14.39 35.37
C ILE A 534 -30.95 -13.30 35.76
N SER A 535 -30.62 -12.45 36.72
CA SER A 535 -31.48 -11.33 37.12
C SER A 535 -31.65 -10.29 36.02
N ASP A 536 -30.60 -9.99 35.26
CA ASP A 536 -30.68 -9.07 34.12
C ASP A 536 -31.60 -9.64 33.03
N LEU A 537 -31.39 -10.92 32.66
CA LEU A 537 -32.20 -11.62 31.67
C LEU A 537 -33.68 -11.74 32.10
N GLU A 538 -33.95 -11.90 33.39
CA GLU A 538 -35.32 -11.92 33.93
C GLU A 538 -36.07 -10.60 33.66
N ASN A 539 -35.34 -9.48 33.72
CA ASN A 539 -35.85 -8.12 33.58
C ASN A 539 -36.01 -7.67 32.12
N GLU A 540 -35.45 -8.38 31.14
CA GLU A 540 -35.56 -8.07 29.69
C GLU A 540 -36.95 -8.35 29.09
N GLY A 541 -37.92 -8.77 29.93
CA GLY A 541 -39.33 -8.96 29.57
C GLY A 541 -39.62 -10.30 28.87
N LYS A 542 -38.71 -10.79 28.03
CA LYS A 542 -38.79 -12.10 27.35
C LYS A 542 -37.75 -13.06 27.90
N VAL A 543 -38.12 -14.30 28.20
CA VAL A 543 -37.17 -15.30 28.70
C VAL A 543 -36.30 -15.81 27.54
N PRO A 544 -34.96 -15.73 27.65
CA PRO A 544 -34.09 -16.27 26.61
C PRO A 544 -34.25 -17.80 26.44
N PRO A 545 -34.04 -18.35 25.24
CA PRO A 545 -34.25 -19.78 24.97
C PRO A 545 -33.44 -20.75 25.84
N LEU A 546 -32.27 -20.35 26.33
CA LEU A 546 -31.42 -21.18 27.19
C LEU A 546 -31.38 -20.67 28.63
N PHE A 547 -32.39 -19.89 29.04
CA PHE A 547 -32.44 -19.30 30.37
C PHE A 547 -32.50 -20.35 31.48
N LEU A 548 -33.47 -21.28 31.44
CA LEU A 548 -33.59 -22.30 32.50
C LEU A 548 -32.43 -23.28 32.44
N ARG A 549 -31.87 -23.51 31.25
CA ARG A 549 -30.62 -24.26 31.08
C ARG A 549 -29.45 -23.60 31.81
N LEU A 550 -29.28 -22.28 31.68
CA LEU A 550 -28.26 -21.52 32.41
C LEU A 550 -28.50 -21.59 33.93
N VAL A 551 -29.75 -21.45 34.39
CA VAL A 551 -30.11 -21.57 35.81
C VAL A 551 -29.76 -22.96 36.35
N GLY A 552 -30.15 -24.03 35.65
CA GLY A 552 -29.90 -25.40 36.05
C GLY A 552 -28.41 -25.76 36.09
N GLN A 553 -27.66 -25.38 35.04
CA GLN A 553 -26.21 -25.60 35.02
C GLN A 553 -25.50 -24.76 36.08
N GLY A 554 -25.91 -23.50 36.26
CA GLY A 554 -25.39 -22.61 37.30
C GLY A 554 -25.62 -23.20 38.70
N LEU A 555 -26.81 -23.72 38.98
CA LEU A 555 -27.15 -24.36 40.25
C LEU A 555 -26.34 -25.65 40.50
N THR A 556 -26.04 -26.39 39.44
CA THR A 556 -25.23 -27.62 39.51
C THR A 556 -23.78 -27.30 39.88
N VAL A 557 -23.22 -26.22 39.29
CA VAL A 557 -21.84 -25.80 39.56
C VAL A 557 -21.73 -25.00 40.86
N PHE A 558 -22.76 -24.21 41.19
CA PHE A 558 -22.79 -23.31 42.35
C PHE A 558 -23.99 -23.60 43.26
N PRO A 559 -23.89 -24.59 44.17
CA PRO A 559 -24.97 -24.92 45.11
C PRO A 559 -25.44 -23.74 45.97
N ASN A 560 -24.57 -22.75 46.22
CA ASN A 560 -24.90 -21.53 46.97
C ASN A 560 -25.95 -20.64 46.26
N MET A 561 -26.23 -20.88 44.97
CA MET A 561 -27.29 -20.17 44.25
C MET A 561 -28.70 -20.64 44.62
N LYS A 562 -28.86 -21.74 45.39
CA LYS A 562 -30.18 -22.27 45.79
C LYS A 562 -31.15 -21.20 46.34
N PRO A 563 -30.77 -20.33 47.30
CA PRO A 563 -31.68 -19.31 47.81
C PRO A 563 -32.09 -18.28 46.75
N PHE A 564 -31.17 -17.89 45.87
CA PHE A 564 -31.45 -17.00 44.75
C PHE A 564 -32.44 -17.65 43.77
N THR A 565 -32.20 -18.91 43.37
CA THR A 565 -33.09 -19.65 42.46
C THR A 565 -34.48 -19.88 43.07
N ILE A 566 -34.59 -20.13 44.37
CA ILE A 566 -35.89 -20.22 45.08
C ILE A 566 -36.64 -18.88 44.94
N SER A 567 -35.98 -17.76 45.17
CA SER A 567 -36.59 -16.43 45.00
C SER A 567 -37.01 -16.18 43.56
N LEU A 568 -36.17 -16.56 42.58
CA LEU A 568 -36.44 -16.45 41.16
C LEU A 568 -37.71 -17.22 40.77
N VAL A 569 -37.80 -18.50 41.18
CA VAL A 569 -38.95 -19.36 40.91
C VAL A 569 -40.22 -18.78 41.55
N LYS A 570 -40.18 -18.31 42.81
CA LYS A 570 -41.35 -17.71 43.47
C LYS A 570 -41.92 -16.52 42.68
N ARG A 571 -41.05 -15.70 42.08
CA ARG A 571 -41.48 -14.51 41.32
C ARG A 571 -42.00 -14.82 39.92
N GLY A 572 -41.43 -15.81 39.24
CA GLY A 572 -41.61 -15.99 37.79
C GLY A 572 -42.12 -17.34 37.31
N TRP A 573 -42.46 -18.28 38.19
CA TRP A 573 -42.75 -19.69 37.80
C TRP A 573 -43.77 -19.84 36.68
N GLN A 574 -44.84 -19.04 36.66
CA GLN A 574 -45.88 -19.13 35.62
C GLN A 574 -45.32 -18.88 34.23
N ARG A 575 -44.45 -17.87 34.11
CA ARG A 575 -43.78 -17.50 32.86
C ARG A 575 -42.80 -18.58 32.43
N TYR A 576 -41.93 -19.02 33.35
CA TYR A 576 -40.92 -20.03 33.05
C TYR A 576 -41.52 -21.36 32.63
N PHE A 577 -42.56 -21.80 33.32
CA PHE A 577 -43.24 -23.06 33.02
C PHE A 577 -43.98 -23.02 31.68
N ALA A 578 -44.55 -21.85 31.31
CA ALA A 578 -45.23 -21.69 30.03
C ALA A 578 -44.24 -21.66 28.84
N GLU A 579 -43.06 -21.07 29.01
CA GLU A 579 -42.08 -20.90 27.94
C GLU A 579 -41.17 -22.15 27.74
N GLU A 580 -40.72 -22.78 28.83
CA GLU A 580 -39.78 -23.92 28.77
C GLU A 580 -40.10 -24.94 29.88
N GLU A 581 -41.23 -25.64 29.73
CA GLU A 581 -41.79 -26.59 30.72
C GLU A 581 -40.75 -27.61 31.22
N GLN A 582 -40.03 -28.28 30.32
CA GLN A 582 -39.07 -29.32 30.70
C GLN A 582 -37.88 -28.75 31.48
N GLY A 583 -37.30 -27.62 31.03
CA GLY A 583 -36.21 -26.96 31.72
C GLY A 583 -36.61 -26.48 33.12
N PHE A 584 -37.88 -26.07 33.29
CA PHE A 584 -38.42 -25.69 34.59
C PHE A 584 -38.50 -26.87 35.56
N ILE A 585 -38.96 -28.03 35.08
CA ILE A 585 -39.01 -29.26 35.87
C ILE A 585 -37.59 -29.67 36.32
N GLU A 586 -36.61 -29.64 35.42
CA GLU A 586 -35.21 -29.93 35.75
C GLU A 586 -34.66 -28.99 36.85
N VAL A 587 -34.97 -27.69 36.77
CA VAL A 587 -34.55 -26.72 37.80
C VAL A 587 -35.20 -27.03 39.16
N LEU A 588 -36.49 -27.39 39.19
CA LEU A 588 -37.17 -27.78 40.43
C LEU A 588 -36.55 -29.05 41.03
N GLU A 589 -36.16 -30.03 40.21
CA GLU A 589 -35.50 -31.24 40.69
C GLU A 589 -34.15 -30.95 41.37
N LEU A 590 -33.40 -29.97 40.85
CA LEU A 590 -32.11 -29.54 41.41
C LEU A 590 -32.24 -28.78 42.75
N LEU A 591 -33.41 -28.21 43.05
CA LEU A 591 -33.69 -27.57 44.35
C LEU A 591 -33.90 -28.57 45.49
N ASP A 592 -34.06 -29.86 45.15
CA ASP A 592 -34.13 -30.97 46.10
C ASP A 592 -35.17 -30.76 47.22
N THR A 593 -34.76 -30.69 48.48
CA THR A 593 -35.65 -30.54 49.64
C THR A 593 -36.42 -29.22 49.69
N SER A 594 -35.98 -28.20 48.93
CA SER A 594 -36.67 -26.90 48.85
C SER A 594 -37.79 -26.87 47.81
N ALA A 595 -37.84 -27.85 46.90
CA ALA A 595 -38.81 -27.88 45.81
C ALA A 595 -40.27 -28.11 46.28
N PRO A 596 -40.57 -29.01 47.25
CA PRO A 596 -41.95 -29.26 47.66
C PRO A 596 -42.69 -28.02 48.19
N GLU A 597 -42.03 -27.22 49.03
CA GLU A 597 -42.62 -25.98 49.58
C GLU A 597 -42.95 -24.98 48.46
N LEU A 598 -42.06 -24.84 47.47
CA LEU A 598 -42.29 -24.02 46.28
C LEU A 598 -43.47 -24.52 45.45
N ILE A 599 -43.48 -25.81 45.15
CA ILE A 599 -44.49 -26.44 44.27
C ILE A 599 -45.89 -26.34 44.88
N LEU A 600 -46.02 -26.48 46.21
CA LEU A 600 -47.30 -26.33 46.92
C LEU A 600 -47.84 -24.89 46.93
N SER A 601 -47.01 -23.90 46.59
CA SER A 601 -47.43 -22.50 46.42
C SER A 601 -48.03 -22.21 45.03
N PHE A 602 -47.92 -23.15 44.08
CA PHE A 602 -48.48 -23.00 42.75
C PHE A 602 -50.01 -23.19 42.74
N THR A 603 -50.65 -22.83 41.63
CA THR A 603 -52.07 -23.13 41.44
C THR A 603 -52.28 -24.64 41.36
N GLU A 604 -53.46 -25.12 41.77
CA GLU A 604 -53.76 -26.56 41.79
C GLU A 604 -53.53 -27.24 40.42
N ALA A 605 -53.91 -26.56 39.33
CA ALA A 605 -53.69 -27.06 37.98
C ALA A 605 -52.20 -27.18 37.62
N ALA A 606 -51.38 -26.19 37.99
CA ALA A 606 -49.94 -26.22 37.76
C ALA A 606 -49.24 -27.25 38.63
N LEU A 607 -49.63 -27.36 39.90
CA LEU A 607 -49.17 -28.39 40.82
C LEU A 607 -49.40 -29.78 40.22
N LYS A 608 -50.64 -30.10 39.80
CA LYS A 608 -50.98 -31.35 39.12
C LYS A 608 -50.09 -31.60 37.90
N ARG A 609 -49.90 -30.59 37.05
CA ARG A 609 -49.11 -30.74 35.83
C ARG A 609 -47.63 -30.99 36.12
N VAL A 610 -47.03 -30.26 37.06
CA VAL A 610 -45.63 -30.45 37.49
C VAL A 610 -45.39 -31.86 38.02
N ILE A 611 -46.25 -32.36 38.93
CA ILE A 611 -46.08 -33.70 39.50
C ILE A 611 -46.37 -34.83 38.49
N SER A 612 -47.14 -34.59 37.42
CA SER A 612 -47.26 -35.58 36.33
C SER A 612 -46.00 -35.74 35.51
N LEU A 613 -45.20 -34.69 35.39
CA LEU A 613 -44.03 -34.64 34.51
C LEU A 613 -42.79 -35.22 35.17
N SER A 614 -42.70 -35.17 36.50
CA SER A 614 -41.60 -35.75 37.27
C SER A 614 -42.10 -36.59 38.44
N SER A 615 -41.85 -37.91 38.35
CA SER A 615 -42.08 -38.84 39.45
C SER A 615 -41.20 -38.55 40.66
N ALA A 616 -40.00 -37.99 40.45
CA ALA A 616 -39.09 -37.59 41.52
C ALA A 616 -39.67 -36.41 42.32
N LEU A 617 -40.22 -35.40 41.65
CA LEU A 617 -40.90 -34.29 42.31
C LEU A 617 -42.17 -34.77 43.02
N LYS A 618 -42.97 -35.67 42.41
CA LYS A 618 -44.14 -36.27 43.07
C LYS A 618 -43.75 -36.94 44.40
N ALA A 619 -42.75 -37.82 44.37
CA ALA A 619 -42.29 -38.54 45.55
C ALA A 619 -41.82 -37.58 46.67
N ARG A 620 -41.11 -36.50 46.31
CA ARG A 620 -40.66 -35.49 47.27
C ARG A 620 -41.82 -34.67 47.85
N VAL A 621 -42.85 -34.37 47.05
CA VAL A 621 -44.07 -33.69 47.53
C VAL A 621 -44.85 -34.60 48.48
N ASP A 622 -44.99 -35.88 48.15
CA ASP A 622 -45.66 -36.87 49.01
C ASP A 622 -44.93 -37.03 50.35
N GLU A 623 -43.59 -37.16 50.31
CA GLU A 623 -42.76 -37.23 51.50
C GLU A 623 -42.90 -35.95 52.35
N TYR A 624 -42.84 -34.78 51.71
CA TYR A 624 -43.00 -33.51 52.41
C TYR A 624 -44.37 -33.39 53.08
N LEU A 625 -45.46 -33.70 52.37
CA LEU A 625 -46.82 -33.64 52.89
C LEU A 625 -47.04 -34.63 54.03
N SER A 626 -46.44 -35.82 54.00
CA SER A 626 -46.52 -36.79 55.11
C SER A 626 -46.01 -36.23 56.44
N LYS A 627 -45.09 -35.25 56.38
CA LYS A 627 -44.51 -34.55 57.53
C LYS A 627 -45.28 -33.29 57.93
N GLN A 628 -46.23 -32.83 57.11
CA GLN A 628 -47.05 -31.64 57.40
C GLN A 628 -48.25 -31.95 58.30
N PRO A 629 -48.82 -30.95 58.99
CA PRO A 629 -50.08 -31.11 59.73
C PRO A 629 -51.23 -31.66 58.87
N LYS A 630 -52.13 -32.44 59.48
CA LYS A 630 -53.26 -33.11 58.81
C LYS A 630 -54.12 -32.18 57.93
N TYR A 631 -54.32 -30.93 58.35
CA TYR A 631 -55.13 -29.97 57.56
C TYR A 631 -54.46 -29.59 56.22
N ILE A 632 -53.13 -29.55 56.16
CA ILE A 632 -52.39 -29.34 54.90
C ILE A 632 -52.49 -30.59 54.05
N GLN A 633 -52.30 -31.77 54.65
CA GLN A 633 -52.46 -33.05 53.96
C GLN A 633 -53.84 -33.18 53.29
N SER A 634 -54.92 -32.91 54.02
CA SER A 634 -56.29 -32.96 53.50
C SER A 634 -56.57 -31.91 52.42
N LYS A 635 -55.90 -30.74 52.45
CA LYS A 635 -56.06 -29.71 51.41
C LYS A 635 -55.51 -30.17 50.06
N TYR A 636 -54.42 -30.94 50.06
CA TYR A 636 -53.73 -31.37 48.85
C TYR A 636 -53.95 -32.85 48.50
N SER A 637 -54.62 -33.64 49.35
CA SER A 637 -54.88 -35.07 49.11
C SER A 637 -55.66 -35.33 47.83
N ASP A 638 -56.68 -34.51 47.56
CA ASP A 638 -57.56 -34.67 46.39
C ASP A 638 -56.83 -34.31 45.09
N VAL A 639 -55.86 -33.41 45.20
CA VAL A 639 -55.03 -32.93 44.09
C VAL A 639 -54.08 -34.03 43.61
N ILE A 640 -53.51 -34.76 44.56
CA ILE A 640 -52.53 -35.82 44.33
C ILE A 640 -53.21 -37.15 43.99
N ALA A 641 -54.28 -37.51 44.70
CA ALA A 641 -55.03 -38.75 44.50
C ALA A 641 -55.80 -38.78 43.17
N GLY A 642 -56.28 -37.63 42.69
CA GLY A 642 -57.01 -37.52 41.42
C GLY A 642 -56.19 -37.94 40.19
N GLN A 643 -54.86 -37.96 40.29
CA GLN A 643 -53.98 -38.39 39.19
C GLN A 643 -53.84 -39.91 39.07
N ASP A 644 -53.80 -40.59 40.21
CA ASP A 644 -53.65 -42.06 40.24
C ASP A 644 -54.95 -42.74 39.78
N ALA A 645 -56.10 -42.10 40.00
CA ALA A 645 -57.40 -42.53 39.46
C ALA A 645 -57.53 -42.32 37.93
N ALA A 646 -57.00 -41.22 37.38
CA ALA A 646 -57.06 -40.92 35.95
C ALA A 646 -56.17 -41.86 35.11
N LYS A 647 -54.93 -42.15 35.56
CA LYS A 647 -54.06 -43.13 34.90
C LYS A 647 -54.64 -44.55 34.92
N GLY A 648 -55.39 -44.92 35.96
CA GLY A 648 -56.10 -46.20 36.04
C GLY A 648 -57.22 -46.36 35.00
N GLN A 649 -57.90 -45.27 34.64
CA GLN A 649 -58.96 -45.30 33.62
C GLN A 649 -58.43 -45.31 32.18
N ASP A 650 -57.34 -44.59 31.90
CA ASP A 650 -56.72 -44.59 30.57
C ASP A 650 -56.01 -45.92 30.27
N ALA A 651 -55.30 -46.51 31.25
CA ALA A 651 -54.73 -47.85 31.11
C ALA A 651 -55.81 -48.94 30.92
N ALA A 652 -56.98 -48.79 31.56
CA ALA A 652 -58.11 -49.68 31.35
C ALA A 652 -58.75 -49.53 29.95
N LYS A 653 -58.75 -48.31 29.39
CA LYS A 653 -59.22 -48.04 28.01
C LYS A 653 -58.27 -48.56 26.95
N ASP A 654 -56.96 -48.41 27.12
CA ASP A 654 -55.98 -48.92 26.17
C ASP A 654 -55.90 -50.46 26.22
N ALA A 655 -56.00 -51.06 27.42
CA ALA A 655 -56.16 -52.51 27.55
C ALA A 655 -57.46 -53.04 26.90
N ALA A 656 -58.57 -52.29 26.99
CA ALA A 656 -59.81 -52.63 26.31
C ALA A 656 -59.73 -52.47 24.77
N LYS A 657 -58.93 -51.52 24.27
CA LYS A 657 -58.71 -51.27 22.84
C LYS A 657 -57.78 -52.31 22.22
N ASP A 658 -56.77 -52.76 22.94
CA ASP A 658 -55.91 -53.88 22.53
C ASP A 658 -56.63 -55.23 22.60
N ALA A 659 -57.52 -55.43 23.59
CA ALA A 659 -58.41 -56.58 23.64
C ALA A 659 -59.44 -56.59 22.48
N ALA A 660 -59.87 -55.42 21.99
CA ALA A 660 -60.74 -55.30 20.82
C ALA A 660 -60.01 -55.54 19.49
N ARG A 661 -58.71 -55.23 19.39
CA ARG A 661 -57.88 -55.57 18.22
C ARG A 661 -57.52 -57.05 18.12
N ALA A 662 -57.49 -57.77 19.25
CA ALA A 662 -57.23 -59.21 19.28
C ALA A 662 -58.43 -60.07 18.80
N LYS A 663 -59.63 -59.49 18.67
CA LYS A 663 -60.78 -60.15 18.05
C LYS A 663 -60.92 -59.67 16.61
N GLY A 664 -60.21 -60.34 15.70
CA GLY A 664 -60.40 -60.17 14.26
C GLY A 664 -61.84 -60.50 13.83
N PRO A 665 -62.31 -59.98 12.69
CA PRO A 665 -63.65 -60.24 12.20
C PRO A 665 -63.77 -61.73 11.85
N ILE A 666 -64.66 -62.42 12.53
CA ILE A 666 -65.11 -63.75 12.14
C ILE A 666 -65.99 -63.54 10.90
N GLN A 667 -65.49 -63.96 9.74
CA GLN A 667 -66.31 -64.24 8.55
C GLN A 667 -66.81 -65.67 8.60
#